data_AF-A0ABD3NYD4-F1
#
_entry.id   AF-A0ABD3NYD4-F1
#
_cell.length_a   1.000
_cell.length_b   1.000
_cell.length_c   1.000
_cell.angle_alpha   90.00
_cell.angle_beta   90.00
_cell.angle_gamma   90.00
#
_symmetry.space_group_name_H-M   'P 1'
#
loop_
_entity.id
_entity.type
_entity.pdbx_description
1 polymer ?
#
loop_
_entity_poly.entity_id
_entity_poly.type
_entity_poly.pdbx_seq_one_letter_code
_entity_poly.pdbx_strand_id
1 'polypeptide(L)'
;MTTRSLSLPSATPLPSHPAPGARGPTARTPRFRRAAAFLILLAGLFVLGLNHGALRSARLQFQLGSGTLEGAPRTTTVSSWHAERAPPDLLVNDPLQAATNSTSSPDDAGGHDQFTDACHGISPVSRPESHDAEARAKYIIWYPRAGMGNVLIGYVSSVMYACLTGRVLKIAPYEQRETQVFNCPEYFDADASGSICRDLEMDEALRARYQAANVQVKSPEAWDVAHCPRNKQHLEYFLCDDGLSNDEFIAVSSCHYWGDWFFDNPHFKTQLSSTSFRDVLRARISPSTTVQQKMVQDGPYHVCVHVRWEMETTTDRLGQGWVDHLGTCVRNLFKRQQENNHAKKEVLLFTMHEDVRRAIKQSMENGTSDRRTVRFASETFPQGSGGHSSDRYQGIADMFSLGTQCVHLLPSLKISTYFLIGANLMDNVSVFPGEEWKDGCLEGSEVTDLNPVSDYWNEGNDVCKLRDTTCRVKVGSNTTDLKPNLRFFDNINNKPQALDGPQAEGPANQLNSLLSPPATIVTGYFKIPSKHPHAKYDQWMENMLSLHDPMVIYASPDMVTTVNKLRSHASERTVVIPMDLHEMRMSTQYGIEFWEKQHEMDPEKETHQHYYVYSIWNEKLEFLRRTIEMNPFQSNFFACVDIGYFRTEEYNNRVMLQRIPTTLQEDQILGLDVSGISTTLMGGGFIGGYVDGLLRFHSIFYAILEANKHQFIGKDQDWFQKACTENKGLCSLIKPDRDHGDPWFFMAPYMMGITKSE
;
A
#
# COMPACT_ATOMS: atom_id res chain seq x y z
N MET A 1 56.19 0.92 -38.97
CA MET A 1 56.19 0.00 -40.14
C MET A 1 54.74 -0.20 -40.59
N THR A 2 54.46 0.19 -41.83
CA THR A 2 53.29 -0.13 -42.68
C THR A 2 51.88 0.05 -42.11
N THR A 3 51.33 1.21 -42.44
CA THR A 3 49.89 1.55 -42.54
C THR A 3 49.21 0.77 -43.67
N ARG A 4 48.00 0.26 -43.42
CA ARG A 4 47.01 -0.07 -44.47
C ARG A 4 45.63 0.41 -44.03
N SER A 5 45.19 1.48 -44.69
CA SER A 5 43.84 2.03 -44.69
C SER A 5 42.92 1.16 -45.53
N LEU A 6 41.75 0.78 -45.01
CA LEU A 6 40.64 0.26 -45.79
C LEU A 6 39.47 1.25 -45.71
N SER A 7 39.06 1.69 -46.89
CA SER A 7 38.02 2.65 -47.21
C SER A 7 36.61 2.06 -47.10
N LEU A 8 35.69 2.84 -46.52
CA LEU A 8 34.24 2.63 -46.50
C LEU A 8 33.62 2.81 -47.90
N PRO A 9 32.56 2.05 -48.26
CA PRO A 9 31.72 2.38 -49.40
C PRO A 9 30.57 3.32 -49.01
N SER A 10 30.37 4.30 -49.88
CA SER A 10 29.36 5.36 -49.89
C SER A 10 27.93 4.83 -50.00
N ALA A 11 27.03 5.33 -49.14
CA ALA A 11 25.59 5.11 -49.25
C ALA A 11 24.96 6.05 -50.30
N THR A 12 24.18 5.44 -51.21
CA THR A 12 23.33 6.08 -52.22
C THR A 12 22.10 6.78 -51.61
N PRO A 13 21.63 7.91 -52.18
CA PRO A 13 20.44 8.60 -51.70
C PRO A 13 19.13 7.99 -52.25
N LEU A 14 18.11 7.94 -51.40
CA LEU A 14 16.73 7.52 -51.71
C LEU A 14 16.01 8.52 -52.64
N PRO A 15 15.08 8.06 -53.49
CA PRO A 15 14.36 8.92 -54.42
C PRO A 15 13.14 9.58 -53.78
N SER A 16 12.95 10.85 -54.11
CA SER A 16 11.75 11.65 -53.85
C SER A 16 10.62 11.24 -54.80
N HIS A 17 9.41 11.08 -54.24
CA HIS A 17 8.18 10.92 -55.04
C HIS A 17 7.34 12.20 -55.09
N PRO A 18 6.58 12.42 -56.17
CA PRO A 18 6.04 13.71 -56.54
C PRO A 18 4.57 13.91 -56.13
N ALA A 19 4.17 15.17 -55.95
CA ALA A 19 2.79 15.63 -56.13
C ALA A 19 2.50 15.83 -57.62
N PRO A 20 1.28 15.54 -58.12
CA PRO A 20 0.30 16.61 -58.43
C PRO A 20 -1.16 16.12 -58.22
N GLY A 21 -2.26 16.87 -58.28
CA GLY A 21 -2.60 18.19 -58.78
C GLY A 21 -4.14 18.28 -58.87
N ALA A 22 -4.68 19.48 -58.82
CA ALA A 22 -6.09 19.85 -58.66
C ALA A 22 -7.06 19.48 -59.83
N ARG A 23 -8.37 19.42 -59.51
CA ARG A 23 -9.53 19.85 -60.34
C ARG A 23 -10.83 19.88 -59.49
N GLY A 24 -11.54 21.02 -59.46
CA GLY A 24 -12.91 21.17 -58.90
C GLY A 24 -14.02 20.82 -59.93
N PRO A 25 -15.18 21.51 -59.96
CA PRO A 25 -16.19 21.70 -58.91
C PRO A 25 -17.64 21.34 -59.39
N THR A 26 -18.55 20.90 -58.52
CA THR A 26 -20.03 20.95 -58.72
C THR A 26 -20.75 20.73 -57.37
N ALA A 27 -21.38 21.73 -56.76
CA ALA A 27 -22.78 22.17 -56.95
C ALA A 27 -23.86 21.17 -56.46
N ARG A 28 -24.48 21.42 -55.30
CA ARG A 28 -25.90 21.82 -55.13
C ARG A 28 -26.40 21.59 -53.69
N THR A 29 -27.09 22.61 -53.19
CA THR A 29 -27.93 22.66 -52.00
C THR A 29 -29.21 21.81 -52.16
N PRO A 30 -29.98 21.61 -51.09
CA PRO A 30 -31.16 22.44 -50.98
C PRO A 30 -31.39 23.05 -49.60
N ARG A 31 -32.05 24.22 -49.66
CA ARG A 31 -32.60 25.01 -48.57
C ARG A 31 -33.80 24.30 -47.95
N PHE A 32 -33.98 24.48 -46.64
CA PHE A 32 -35.31 24.71 -46.07
C PHE A 32 -35.29 26.05 -45.33
N ARG A 33 -36.30 26.87 -45.62
CA ARG A 33 -36.53 28.23 -45.14
C ARG A 33 -37.96 28.29 -44.64
N ARG A 34 -38.18 29.22 -43.69
CA ARG A 34 -39.45 29.78 -43.16
C ARG A 34 -40.03 29.00 -41.99
N ALA A 35 -40.59 29.61 -40.94
CA ALA A 35 -40.74 30.98 -40.40
C ALA A 35 -41.43 30.77 -39.02
N ALA A 36 -41.69 31.68 -38.08
CA ALA A 36 -41.66 33.13 -37.98
C ALA A 36 -41.72 33.49 -36.47
N ALA A 37 -41.21 34.69 -36.14
CA ALA A 37 -41.76 35.67 -35.19
C ALA A 37 -42.24 35.25 -33.79
N PHE A 38 -41.57 35.80 -32.76
CA PHE A 38 -42.20 36.78 -31.87
C PHE A 38 -41.12 37.76 -31.33
N LEU A 39 -41.47 39.04 -31.31
CA LEU A 39 -40.63 40.21 -31.02
C LEU A 39 -41.46 41.08 -30.07
N ILE A 40 -40.83 41.75 -29.08
CA ILE A 40 -41.07 43.14 -28.61
C ILE A 40 -40.81 43.33 -27.09
N LEU A 41 -39.75 44.11 -26.83
CA LEU A 41 -39.53 45.22 -25.88
C LEU A 41 -40.07 45.19 -24.44
N LEU A 42 -39.22 45.52 -23.46
CA LEU A 42 -39.04 46.92 -23.00
C LEU A 42 -37.87 47.05 -22.00
N ALA A 43 -37.00 48.03 -22.25
CA ALA A 43 -36.11 48.65 -21.28
C ALA A 43 -36.74 49.98 -20.80
N GLY A 44 -36.54 50.36 -19.54
CA GLY A 44 -37.00 51.64 -19.01
C GLY A 44 -36.46 51.96 -17.61
N LEU A 45 -35.47 52.86 -17.58
CA LEU A 45 -34.88 53.55 -16.42
C LEU A 45 -35.83 54.61 -15.81
N PHE A 46 -35.83 54.75 -14.48
CA PHE A 46 -36.10 55.97 -13.67
C PHE A 46 -35.69 55.61 -12.21
N VAL A 47 -34.65 56.12 -11.54
CA VAL A 47 -34.27 57.48 -11.08
C VAL A 47 -35.13 58.03 -9.92
N LEU A 48 -34.42 58.31 -8.81
CA LEU A 48 -34.70 59.19 -7.64
C LEU A 48 -35.51 58.67 -6.43
N GLY A 49 -34.92 58.85 -5.23
CA GLY A 49 -35.62 58.79 -3.94
C GLY A 49 -34.71 58.75 -2.72
N LEU A 50 -34.09 59.90 -2.37
CA LEU A 50 -33.33 60.14 -1.14
C LEU A 50 -34.23 60.30 0.10
N ASN A 51 -33.65 59.89 1.25
CA ASN A 51 -33.66 60.52 2.59
C ASN A 51 -34.84 60.46 3.60
N HIS A 52 -34.38 60.24 4.85
CA HIS A 52 -34.86 60.63 6.20
C HIS A 52 -35.61 59.56 7.02
N GLY A 53 -35.32 59.31 8.30
CA GLY A 53 -34.38 59.87 9.30
C GLY A 53 -34.39 58.96 10.55
N ALA A 54 -33.27 58.71 11.24
CA ALA A 54 -32.77 59.41 12.43
C ALA A 54 -33.66 59.33 13.71
N LEU A 55 -33.16 58.69 14.80
CA LEU A 55 -32.82 59.32 16.11
C LEU A 55 -32.80 58.37 17.33
N ARG A 56 -31.71 58.47 18.10
CA ARG A 56 -31.48 58.37 19.59
C ARG A 56 -30.19 57.56 19.84
N SER A 57 -29.00 58.10 20.14
CA SER A 57 -28.50 59.12 21.09
C SER A 57 -28.36 58.63 22.55
N ALA A 58 -27.10 58.38 22.96
CA ALA A 58 -26.43 58.76 24.24
C ALA A 58 -24.98 58.22 24.18
N ARG A 59 -23.89 59.03 24.10
CA ARG A 59 -23.17 59.81 25.15
C ARG A 59 -22.82 58.97 26.39
N LEU A 60 -21.65 59.01 27.03
CA LEU A 60 -20.33 59.68 26.96
C LEU A 60 -19.50 58.96 28.06
N GLN A 61 -18.19 58.74 27.99
CA GLN A 61 -17.19 59.59 28.66
C GLN A 61 -15.75 59.07 28.41
N PHE A 62 -14.88 60.03 28.11
CA PHE A 62 -13.42 59.98 28.17
C PHE A 62 -12.95 60.24 29.61
N GLN A 63 -11.81 59.65 30.02
CA GLN A 63 -10.87 60.35 30.91
C GLN A 63 -9.42 59.88 30.69
N LEU A 64 -8.58 60.85 30.34
CA LEU A 64 -7.11 60.82 30.39
C LEU A 64 -6.65 61.09 31.82
N GLY A 65 -5.52 60.50 32.22
CA GLY A 65 -4.82 60.85 33.46
C GLY A 65 -3.38 60.31 33.47
N SER A 66 -2.44 61.21 33.23
CA SER A 66 -0.98 61.07 33.37
C SER A 66 -0.52 61.02 34.83
N GLY A 67 0.59 60.32 35.11
CA GLY A 67 1.34 60.46 36.37
C GLY A 67 2.60 59.60 36.47
N THR A 68 3.76 60.24 36.43
CA THR A 68 5.13 59.72 36.64
C THR A 68 5.54 59.69 38.12
N LEU A 69 6.33 58.68 38.55
CA LEU A 69 7.63 58.77 39.28
C LEU A 69 7.91 57.58 40.24
N GLU A 70 9.12 57.03 40.07
CA GLU A 70 10.10 56.50 41.05
C GLU A 70 9.75 55.43 42.11
N GLY A 71 10.63 54.42 42.19
CA GLY A 71 10.90 53.67 43.43
C GLY A 71 11.25 52.18 43.27
N ALA A 72 12.52 51.85 43.06
CA ALA A 72 13.10 50.52 43.33
C ALA A 72 13.41 50.34 44.85
N PRO A 73 13.98 49.21 45.32
CA PRO A 73 13.63 47.79 45.15
C PRO A 73 13.34 47.12 46.52
N ARG A 74 12.64 45.98 46.57
CA ARG A 74 12.66 45.09 47.76
C ARG A 74 12.73 43.61 47.40
N THR A 75 13.74 43.00 48.00
CA THR A 75 14.00 41.57 48.24
C THR A 75 12.93 40.90 49.10
N THR A 76 12.55 39.67 48.76
CA THR A 76 11.95 38.66 49.67
C THR A 76 12.16 37.29 49.03
N THR A 77 13.13 36.51 49.50
CA THR A 77 13.01 35.37 50.45
C THR A 77 12.17 34.20 49.95
N VAL A 78 12.90 33.11 49.69
CA VAL A 78 12.44 31.74 49.44
C VAL A 78 11.81 31.16 50.72
N SER A 79 10.64 30.54 50.60
CA SER A 79 10.06 29.65 51.62
C SER A 79 9.60 28.34 50.99
N SER A 80 10.27 27.27 51.39
CA SER A 80 9.96 25.86 51.21
C SER A 80 8.76 25.45 52.07
N TRP A 81 7.76 24.71 51.60
CA TRP A 81 6.93 23.81 52.42
C TRP A 81 6.34 22.64 51.60
N HIS A 82 6.68 21.44 52.10
CA HIS A 82 6.10 20.09 52.06
C HIS A 82 5.30 19.50 50.89
N ALA A 83 5.79 18.32 50.49
CA ALA A 83 5.08 17.25 49.78
C ALA A 83 4.34 16.32 50.76
N GLU A 84 3.11 15.94 50.41
CA GLU A 84 2.31 14.94 51.12
C GLU A 84 2.44 13.54 50.48
N ARG A 85 2.88 12.61 51.32
CA ARG A 85 2.53 11.18 51.49
C ARG A 85 1.85 10.41 50.34
N ALA A 86 2.56 9.37 49.88
CA ALA A 86 2.00 8.14 49.32
C ALA A 86 1.87 7.04 50.41
N PRO A 87 0.92 6.09 50.27
CA PRO A 87 0.80 4.93 51.18
C PRO A 87 1.62 3.70 50.70
N PRO A 88 1.87 2.71 51.58
CA PRO A 88 2.95 1.73 51.41
C PRO A 88 2.52 0.32 50.96
N ASP A 89 3.50 -0.35 50.35
CA ASP A 89 3.88 -1.78 50.36
C ASP A 89 2.86 -2.89 50.09
N LEU A 90 3.18 -3.72 49.08
CA LEU A 90 2.97 -5.17 49.10
C LEU A 90 3.97 -5.90 48.16
N LEU A 91 5.02 -6.41 48.81
CA LEU A 91 5.80 -7.65 48.57
C LEU A 91 5.67 -8.36 47.21
N VAL A 92 6.78 -8.42 46.45
CA VAL A 92 7.02 -9.41 45.40
C VAL A 92 8.14 -10.35 45.87
N ASN A 93 7.85 -11.65 45.88
CA ASN A 93 8.82 -12.72 46.09
C ASN A 93 9.44 -13.11 44.74
N ASP A 94 10.77 -13.14 44.69
CA ASP A 94 11.59 -13.89 43.72
C ASP A 94 11.47 -15.41 43.99
N PRO A 95 11.68 -16.26 42.97
CA PRO A 95 12.94 -17.02 43.02
C PRO A 95 13.64 -17.28 41.69
N LEU A 96 14.97 -17.25 41.79
CA LEU A 96 15.99 -17.71 40.85
C LEU A 96 16.02 -19.25 40.65
N GLN A 97 16.37 -19.62 39.42
CA GLN A 97 17.24 -20.72 38.96
C GLN A 97 16.86 -22.20 39.17
N ALA A 98 16.76 -22.91 38.04
CA ALA A 98 17.45 -24.19 37.83
C ALA A 98 17.75 -24.40 36.34
N ALA A 99 19.04 -24.44 36.00
CA ALA A 99 19.56 -24.87 34.71
C ALA A 99 19.74 -26.40 34.71
N THR A 100 19.38 -27.08 33.61
CA THR A 100 19.88 -28.42 33.30
C THR A 100 20.29 -28.50 31.84
N ASN A 101 21.50 -29.02 31.61
CA ASN A 101 22.12 -29.28 30.32
C ASN A 101 21.47 -30.49 29.63
N SER A 102 21.05 -30.35 28.38
CA SER A 102 20.90 -31.48 27.45
C SER A 102 21.60 -31.16 26.14
N THR A 103 22.69 -31.85 25.87
CA THR A 103 23.39 -31.89 24.58
C THR A 103 22.56 -32.70 23.58
N SER A 104 21.91 -32.04 22.62
CA SER A 104 21.36 -32.64 21.42
C SER A 104 22.23 -32.33 20.20
N SER A 105 22.25 -33.26 19.25
CA SER A 105 23.05 -33.25 18.01
C SER A 105 22.75 -32.03 17.12
N PRO A 106 23.73 -31.44 16.39
CA PRO A 106 23.55 -30.19 15.65
C PRO A 106 22.73 -30.28 14.36
N ASP A 107 22.38 -31.47 13.88
CA ASP A 107 21.89 -31.65 12.51
C ASP A 107 20.35 -31.69 12.36
N ASP A 108 19.59 -31.54 13.45
CA ASP A 108 18.11 -31.69 13.46
C ASP A 108 17.36 -30.46 14.01
N ALA A 109 17.93 -29.25 13.87
CA ALA A 109 17.22 -28.03 14.22
C ALA A 109 16.10 -27.75 13.20
N GLY A 110 14.84 -27.93 13.62
CA GLY A 110 13.64 -27.65 12.84
C GLY A 110 13.59 -26.23 12.29
N GLY A 111 13.93 -26.07 11.02
CA GLY A 111 13.90 -24.80 10.28
C GLY A 111 12.54 -24.47 9.65
N HIS A 112 11.44 -25.06 10.13
CA HIS A 112 10.15 -24.98 9.45
C HIS A 112 9.33 -23.71 9.75
N ASP A 113 9.55 -23.06 10.90
CA ASP A 113 8.79 -21.87 11.33
C ASP A 113 9.41 -20.52 10.94
N GLN A 114 10.69 -20.50 10.53
CA GLN A 114 11.39 -19.23 10.28
C GLN A 114 11.27 -18.71 8.84
N PHE A 115 10.87 -19.59 7.91
CA PHE A 115 10.70 -19.25 6.51
C PHE A 115 9.44 -18.41 6.27
N THR A 116 8.37 -18.67 7.02
CA THR A 116 7.09 -17.94 6.92
C THR A 116 7.22 -16.49 7.36
N ASP A 117 7.98 -16.22 8.42
CA ASP A 117 8.19 -14.86 8.95
C ASP A 117 9.02 -13.97 7.99
N ALA A 118 9.83 -14.57 7.11
CA ALA A 118 10.63 -13.82 6.14
C ALA A 118 9.82 -13.32 4.93
N CYS A 119 8.63 -13.87 4.71
CA CYS A 119 7.83 -13.68 3.51
C CYS A 119 6.61 -12.78 3.73
N HIS A 120 6.64 -11.86 4.69
CA HIS A 120 5.56 -10.89 4.87
C HIS A 120 5.24 -10.14 3.56
N GLY A 121 3.95 -10.14 3.18
CA GLY A 121 3.46 -9.60 1.91
C GLY A 121 3.62 -10.53 0.70
N ILE A 122 4.16 -11.75 0.90
CA ILE A 122 4.37 -12.76 -0.14
C ILE A 122 3.75 -14.08 0.34
N SER A 123 2.79 -14.61 -0.40
CA SER A 123 2.25 -15.94 -0.10
C SER A 123 3.31 -16.99 -0.47
N PRO A 124 3.93 -17.69 0.50
CA PRO A 124 4.98 -18.65 0.18
C PRO A 124 4.40 -19.80 -0.64
N VAL A 125 5.19 -20.31 -1.61
CA VAL A 125 4.82 -21.53 -2.32
C VAL A 125 4.64 -22.65 -1.29
N SER A 126 3.44 -23.22 -1.24
CA SER A 126 3.16 -24.41 -0.44
C SER A 126 4.10 -25.51 -0.89
N ARG A 127 5.11 -25.83 -0.05
CA ARG A 127 5.97 -26.98 -0.32
C ARG A 127 5.05 -28.20 -0.35
N PRO A 128 5.07 -29.02 -1.42
CA PRO A 128 4.40 -30.30 -1.35
C PRO A 128 4.99 -31.06 -0.17
N GLU A 129 4.14 -31.55 0.73
CA GLU A 129 4.51 -32.49 1.79
C GLU A 129 4.95 -33.80 1.12
N SER A 130 6.10 -33.79 0.45
CA SER A 130 6.70 -35.01 -0.06
C SER A 130 7.30 -35.73 1.14
N HIS A 131 6.76 -36.90 1.45
CA HIS A 131 7.33 -37.87 2.40
C HIS A 131 8.73 -38.41 2.02
N ASP A 132 9.39 -37.82 1.03
CA ASP A 132 10.78 -38.11 0.71
C ASP A 132 11.69 -37.46 1.76
N ALA A 133 12.22 -38.32 2.63
CA ALA A 133 12.91 -38.00 3.87
C ALA A 133 14.22 -37.17 3.76
N GLU A 134 14.57 -36.58 2.61
CA GLU A 134 15.81 -35.81 2.44
C GLU A 134 15.71 -34.74 1.32
N ALA A 135 14.59 -34.03 1.19
CA ALA A 135 14.56 -32.85 0.31
C ALA A 135 15.53 -31.78 0.84
N ARG A 136 16.79 -31.83 0.38
CA ARG A 136 17.85 -30.89 0.79
C ARG A 136 17.38 -29.47 0.54
N ALA A 137 17.58 -28.62 1.54
CA ALA A 137 17.30 -27.19 1.41
C ALA A 137 18.03 -26.61 0.18
N LYS A 138 17.30 -25.79 -0.57
CA LYS A 138 17.84 -25.00 -1.68
C LYS A 138 18.10 -23.58 -1.18
N TYR A 139 19.12 -22.93 -1.73
CA TYR A 139 19.63 -21.65 -1.25
C TYR A 139 19.70 -20.61 -2.37
N ILE A 140 19.55 -19.35 -1.97
CA ILE A 140 19.98 -18.18 -2.74
C ILE A 140 21.05 -17.44 -1.94
N ILE A 141 22.22 -17.24 -2.54
CA ILE A 141 23.38 -16.56 -1.96
C ILE A 141 23.43 -15.14 -2.51
N TRP A 142 23.12 -14.17 -1.67
CA TRP A 142 23.13 -12.76 -2.03
C TRP A 142 24.50 -12.11 -1.75
N TYR A 143 25.02 -11.40 -2.74
CA TYR A 143 26.28 -10.65 -2.69
C TYR A 143 26.00 -9.15 -2.56
N PRO A 144 26.22 -8.56 -1.36
CA PRO A 144 26.11 -7.13 -1.15
C PRO A 144 27.08 -6.36 -2.05
N ARG A 145 26.55 -5.37 -2.76
CA ARG A 145 27.30 -4.56 -3.73
C ARG A 145 26.85 -3.10 -3.71
N ALA A 146 27.79 -2.20 -3.99
CA ALA A 146 27.61 -0.75 -4.04
C ALA A 146 27.30 -0.09 -2.68
N GLY A 147 26.72 1.11 -2.70
CA GLY A 147 26.39 1.86 -1.49
C GLY A 147 25.20 1.27 -0.72
N MET A 148 25.06 1.60 0.57
CA MET A 148 24.07 0.98 1.46
C MET A 148 22.62 1.01 0.92
N GLY A 149 22.16 2.11 0.34
CA GLY A 149 20.81 2.17 -0.24
C GLY A 149 20.60 1.13 -1.36
N ASN A 150 21.61 0.92 -2.20
CA ASN A 150 21.56 -0.08 -3.26
C ASN A 150 21.65 -1.51 -2.70
N VAL A 151 22.49 -1.71 -1.68
CA VAL A 151 22.61 -2.98 -0.95
C VAL A 151 21.24 -3.40 -0.40
N LEU A 152 20.52 -2.50 0.27
CA LEU A 152 19.21 -2.82 0.85
C LEU A 152 18.15 -3.13 -0.21
N ILE A 153 18.12 -2.39 -1.31
CA ILE A 153 17.17 -2.66 -2.38
C ILE A 153 17.46 -4.01 -3.09
N GLY A 154 18.73 -4.32 -3.32
CA GLY A 154 19.14 -5.62 -3.88
C GLY A 154 18.82 -6.78 -2.93
N TYR A 155 18.96 -6.56 -1.62
CA TYR A 155 18.54 -7.50 -0.58
C TYR A 155 17.03 -7.77 -0.64
N VAL A 156 16.18 -6.73 -0.68
CA VAL A 156 14.72 -6.89 -0.74
C VAL A 156 14.31 -7.76 -1.93
N SER A 157 14.88 -7.51 -3.11
CA SER A 157 14.61 -8.34 -4.30
C SER A 157 15.03 -9.80 -4.11
N SER A 158 16.15 -10.04 -3.41
CA SER A 158 16.65 -11.37 -3.10
C SER A 158 15.76 -12.12 -2.09
N VAL A 159 15.20 -11.41 -1.10
CA VAL A 159 14.19 -11.96 -0.17
C VAL A 159 12.92 -12.32 -0.93
N MET A 160 12.43 -11.42 -1.78
CA MET A 160 11.24 -11.68 -2.59
C MET A 160 11.41 -12.96 -3.42
N TYR A 161 12.55 -13.09 -4.10
CA TYR A 161 12.87 -14.30 -4.86
C TYR A 161 12.97 -15.56 -4.00
N ALA A 162 13.62 -15.46 -2.83
CA ALA A 162 13.74 -16.57 -1.88
C ALA A 162 12.36 -17.10 -1.48
N CYS A 163 11.43 -16.20 -1.16
CA CYS A 163 10.04 -16.51 -0.81
C CYS A 163 9.27 -17.15 -1.95
N LEU A 164 9.32 -16.55 -3.14
CA LEU A 164 8.64 -17.03 -4.34
C LEU A 164 9.13 -18.41 -4.82
N THR A 165 10.35 -18.80 -4.44
CA THR A 165 10.99 -20.05 -4.90
C THR A 165 11.16 -21.08 -3.79
N GLY A 166 10.71 -20.78 -2.56
CA GLY A 166 10.90 -21.68 -1.42
C GLY A 166 12.37 -21.89 -0.99
N ARG A 167 13.28 -20.97 -1.37
CA ARG A 167 14.72 -21.06 -1.11
C ARG A 167 15.13 -20.32 0.15
N VAL A 168 16.12 -20.83 0.86
CA VAL A 168 16.71 -20.15 2.02
C VAL A 168 17.69 -19.08 1.54
N LEU A 169 17.45 -17.82 1.92
CA LEU A 169 18.38 -16.72 1.66
C LEU A 169 19.59 -16.81 2.59
N LYS A 170 20.78 -16.67 2.02
CA LYS A 170 22.06 -16.53 2.73
C LYS A 170 22.86 -15.39 2.14
N ILE A 171 23.78 -14.83 2.91
CA ILE A 171 24.72 -13.81 2.45
C ILE A 171 26.05 -14.46 2.05
N ALA A 172 26.67 -13.93 1.00
CA ALA A 172 27.98 -14.37 0.54
C ALA A 172 29.05 -14.25 1.66
N PRO A 173 30.10 -15.10 1.65
CA PRO A 173 31.18 -15.03 2.63
C PRO A 173 31.82 -13.64 2.65
N TYR A 174 32.21 -13.16 3.83
CA TYR A 174 32.70 -11.80 4.03
C TYR A 174 33.85 -11.43 3.09
N GLU A 175 34.77 -12.36 2.86
CA GLU A 175 35.92 -12.22 1.98
C GLU A 175 35.58 -12.10 0.48
N GLN A 176 34.33 -12.41 0.09
CA GLN A 176 33.85 -12.34 -1.28
C GLN A 176 32.92 -11.15 -1.54
N ARG A 177 32.65 -10.31 -0.53
CA ARG A 177 31.78 -9.14 -0.67
C ARG A 177 32.57 -8.01 -1.35
N GLU A 178 32.00 -7.40 -2.40
CA GLU A 178 32.65 -6.31 -3.16
C GLU A 178 32.90 -5.08 -2.29
N THR A 179 32.04 -4.88 -1.30
CA THR A 179 32.13 -3.76 -0.37
C THR A 179 32.12 -4.30 1.06
N GLN A 180 33.14 -3.94 1.87
CA GLN A 180 33.09 -4.07 3.34
C GLN A 180 32.05 -3.11 3.97
N VAL A 181 31.08 -2.64 3.18
CA VAL A 181 30.04 -1.68 3.55
C VAL A 181 28.89 -2.40 4.26
N PHE A 182 28.77 -3.72 4.13
CA PHE A 182 27.73 -4.49 4.80
C PHE A 182 28.30 -5.36 5.92
N ASN A 183 28.33 -4.80 7.14
CA ASN A 183 28.57 -5.52 8.37
C ASN A 183 27.27 -5.56 9.17
N CYS A 184 26.58 -6.69 9.12
CA CYS A 184 25.17 -6.74 9.50
C CYS A 184 24.91 -6.37 10.98
N PRO A 185 25.57 -7.03 11.97
CA PRO A 185 25.30 -6.77 13.39
C PRO A 185 25.63 -5.34 13.84
N GLU A 186 26.48 -4.64 13.10
CA GLU A 186 26.80 -3.24 13.39
C GLU A 186 25.65 -2.29 13.04
N TYR A 187 24.91 -2.60 11.97
CA TYR A 187 23.95 -1.69 11.37
C TYR A 187 22.49 -2.03 11.68
N PHE A 188 22.18 -3.32 11.80
CA PHE A 188 20.83 -3.78 12.05
C PHE A 188 20.77 -4.66 13.28
N ASP A 189 19.61 -4.66 13.93
CA ASP A 189 19.36 -5.45 15.13
C ASP A 189 19.38 -6.94 14.77
N ALA A 190 20.42 -7.67 15.17
CA ALA A 190 20.54 -9.09 14.87
C ALA A 190 19.60 -9.98 15.67
N ASP A 191 19.06 -9.48 16.78
CA ASP A 191 18.20 -10.24 17.69
C ASP A 191 16.72 -10.10 17.31
N ALA A 192 16.36 -9.03 16.59
CA ALA A 192 15.01 -8.83 16.07
C ALA A 192 14.54 -10.04 15.24
N SER A 193 13.32 -10.52 15.52
CA SER A 193 12.71 -11.58 14.72
C SER A 193 12.61 -11.13 13.27
N GLY A 194 13.00 -11.99 12.34
CA GLY A 194 13.01 -11.66 10.92
C GLY A 194 14.09 -10.66 10.49
N SER A 195 15.04 -10.28 11.35
CA SER A 195 16.11 -9.37 10.95
C SER A 195 16.90 -9.83 9.73
N ILE A 196 17.32 -8.86 8.91
CA ILE A 196 18.32 -9.02 7.85
C ILE A 196 19.64 -9.62 8.37
N CYS A 197 19.95 -9.59 9.66
CA CYS A 197 21.21 -10.14 10.17
C CYS A 197 21.09 -11.53 10.75
N ARG A 198 19.87 -11.97 11.03
CA ARG A 198 19.64 -13.24 11.69
C ARG A 198 19.76 -14.37 10.68
N ASP A 199 20.62 -15.33 10.99
CA ASP A 199 20.79 -16.57 10.24
C ASP A 199 21.10 -16.43 8.73
N LEU A 200 21.55 -15.26 8.25
CA LEU A 200 21.96 -15.09 6.86
C LEU A 200 23.38 -15.61 6.60
N GLU A 201 24.27 -15.53 7.59
CA GLU A 201 25.64 -15.99 7.43
C GLU A 201 25.68 -17.51 7.20
N MET A 202 26.57 -17.95 6.30
CA MET A 202 26.81 -19.37 6.07
C MET A 202 27.78 -19.90 7.13
N ASP A 203 27.38 -20.99 7.79
CA ASP A 203 28.30 -21.80 8.56
C ASP A 203 29.40 -22.42 7.68
N GLU A 204 30.41 -23.01 8.32
CA GLU A 204 31.57 -23.58 7.63
C GLU A 204 31.18 -24.73 6.68
N ALA A 205 30.20 -25.56 7.05
CA ALA A 205 29.77 -26.70 6.25
C ALA A 205 29.01 -26.26 4.99
N LEU A 206 28.07 -25.33 5.12
CA LEU A 206 27.33 -24.74 4.01
C LEU A 206 28.27 -23.96 3.08
N ARG A 207 29.24 -23.24 3.64
CA ARG A 207 30.27 -22.53 2.86
C ARG A 207 31.13 -23.49 2.05
N ALA A 208 31.58 -24.59 2.63
CA ALA A 208 32.36 -25.60 1.92
C ALA A 208 31.55 -26.23 0.77
N ARG A 209 30.27 -26.52 1.00
CA ARG A 209 29.34 -27.01 -0.06
C ARG A 209 29.16 -25.98 -1.17
N TYR A 210 28.92 -24.72 -0.82
CA TYR A 210 28.77 -23.64 -1.78
C TYR A 210 30.03 -23.47 -2.65
N GLN A 211 31.22 -23.50 -2.04
CA GLN A 211 32.50 -23.42 -2.76
C GLN A 211 32.72 -24.63 -3.68
N ALA A 212 32.38 -25.84 -3.22
CA ALA A 212 32.48 -27.06 -4.03
C ALA A 212 31.52 -27.06 -5.22
N ALA A 213 30.37 -26.40 -5.11
CA ALA A 213 29.38 -26.30 -6.18
C ALA A 213 29.81 -25.38 -7.34
N ASN A 214 30.87 -24.57 -7.18
CA ASN A 214 31.42 -23.68 -8.21
C ASN A 214 30.32 -22.81 -8.89
N VAL A 215 29.44 -22.23 -8.07
CA VAL A 215 28.25 -21.51 -8.53
C VAL A 215 28.65 -20.21 -9.22
N GLN A 216 28.12 -19.99 -10.43
CA GLN A 216 28.30 -18.72 -11.12
C GLN A 216 27.42 -17.62 -10.49
N VAL A 217 28.04 -16.52 -10.07
CA VAL A 217 27.33 -15.33 -9.59
C VAL A 217 26.62 -14.65 -10.77
N LYS A 218 25.31 -14.49 -10.66
CA LYS A 218 24.46 -13.82 -11.64
C LYS A 218 24.20 -12.38 -11.21
N SER A 219 24.15 -11.47 -12.17
CA SER A 219 23.84 -10.06 -11.93
C SER A 219 22.67 -9.64 -12.82
N PRO A 220 21.45 -9.53 -12.28
CA PRO A 220 20.24 -9.16 -13.03
C PRO A 220 20.12 -7.65 -13.28
N GLU A 221 21.22 -6.89 -13.20
CA GLU A 221 21.21 -5.42 -13.29
C GLU A 221 21.09 -4.90 -14.74
N ALA A 222 20.51 -3.73 -14.94
CA ALA A 222 20.25 -3.18 -16.28
C ALA A 222 20.55 -1.68 -16.39
N TRP A 223 21.63 -1.20 -15.78
CA TRP A 223 21.92 0.25 -15.74
C TRP A 223 22.53 0.83 -17.03
N ASP A 224 23.06 0.01 -17.93
CA ASP A 224 23.67 0.47 -19.18
C ASP A 224 23.42 -0.53 -20.32
N VAL A 225 23.12 0.00 -21.51
CA VAL A 225 22.98 -0.71 -22.78
C VAL A 225 24.11 -1.72 -23.01
N ALA A 226 25.35 -1.36 -22.66
CA ALA A 226 26.52 -2.23 -22.82
C ALA A 226 26.44 -3.51 -21.98
N HIS A 227 25.74 -3.47 -20.84
CA HIS A 227 25.57 -4.62 -19.94
C HIS A 227 24.35 -5.48 -20.28
N CYS A 228 23.41 -4.97 -21.09
CA CYS A 228 22.15 -5.65 -21.40
C CYS A 228 22.32 -7.09 -21.92
N PRO A 229 23.21 -7.43 -22.87
CA PRO A 229 23.25 -8.78 -23.42
C PRO A 229 23.57 -9.86 -22.38
N ARG A 230 24.49 -9.57 -21.45
CA ARG A 230 24.87 -10.51 -20.38
C ARG A 230 23.83 -10.53 -19.28
N ASN A 231 23.36 -9.36 -18.84
CA ASN A 231 22.48 -9.27 -17.69
C ASN A 231 21.05 -9.69 -18.03
N LYS A 232 20.63 -9.54 -19.29
CA LYS A 232 19.37 -10.11 -19.77
C LYS A 232 19.33 -11.64 -19.59
N GLN A 233 20.42 -12.35 -19.88
CA GLN A 233 20.48 -13.80 -19.65
C GLN A 233 20.38 -14.15 -18.16
N HIS A 234 21.00 -13.35 -17.29
CA HIS A 234 20.87 -13.54 -15.84
C HIS A 234 19.44 -13.24 -15.38
N LEU A 235 18.81 -12.20 -15.90
CA LEU A 235 17.44 -11.88 -15.55
C LEU A 235 16.45 -12.92 -16.05
N GLU A 236 16.59 -13.36 -17.30
CA GLU A 236 15.82 -14.45 -17.89
C GLU A 236 15.89 -15.71 -17.02
N TYR A 237 17.05 -15.98 -16.40
CA TYR A 237 17.17 -17.07 -15.45
C TYR A 237 16.29 -16.87 -14.19
N PHE A 238 16.26 -15.66 -13.61
CA PHE A 238 15.43 -15.37 -12.44
C PHE A 238 13.93 -15.26 -12.76
N LEU A 239 13.55 -14.85 -13.97
CA LEU A 239 12.15 -14.67 -14.36
C LEU A 239 11.57 -15.91 -15.05
N CYS A 240 12.30 -16.54 -15.96
CA CYS A 240 11.72 -17.49 -16.90
C CYS A 240 12.03 -18.95 -16.60
N ASP A 241 13.10 -19.23 -15.88
CA ASP A 241 13.38 -20.57 -15.32
C ASP A 241 12.81 -20.68 -13.89
N ASP A 242 11.71 -19.95 -13.60
CA ASP A 242 10.82 -19.95 -12.42
C ASP A 242 11.48 -20.01 -11.02
N GLY A 243 12.80 -19.90 -10.96
CA GLY A 243 13.62 -20.23 -9.81
C GLY A 243 13.47 -21.65 -9.27
N LEU A 244 12.69 -22.52 -9.92
CA LEU A 244 12.48 -23.93 -9.57
C LEU A 244 13.58 -24.83 -10.13
N SER A 245 14.65 -24.25 -10.69
CA SER A 245 15.84 -25.03 -11.03
C SER A 245 16.20 -25.98 -9.90
N ASN A 246 16.66 -27.17 -10.25
CA ASN A 246 17.09 -28.15 -9.26
C ASN A 246 18.46 -27.83 -8.65
N ASP A 247 19.02 -26.67 -8.99
CA ASP A 247 20.26 -26.20 -8.40
C ASP A 247 20.08 -25.97 -6.91
N GLU A 248 20.96 -26.58 -6.14
CA GLU A 248 21.05 -26.40 -4.70
C GLU A 248 21.33 -24.93 -4.35
N PHE A 249 22.18 -24.26 -5.14
CA PHE A 249 22.61 -22.89 -4.90
C PHE A 249 22.36 -22.00 -6.12
N ILE A 250 21.82 -20.82 -5.87
CA ILE A 250 21.80 -19.71 -6.83
C ILE A 250 22.58 -18.56 -6.20
N ALA A 251 23.52 -17.96 -6.93
CA ALA A 251 24.25 -16.79 -6.44
C ALA A 251 23.82 -15.53 -7.21
N VAL A 252 23.48 -14.46 -6.48
CA VAL A 252 23.05 -13.19 -7.04
C VAL A 252 23.89 -12.04 -6.51
N SER A 253 24.38 -11.17 -7.39
CA SER A 253 25.00 -9.89 -7.06
C SER A 253 24.24 -8.78 -7.77
N SER A 254 23.51 -7.98 -7.00
CA SER A 254 22.71 -6.89 -7.53
C SER A 254 22.74 -5.68 -6.60
N CYS A 255 22.91 -4.50 -7.20
CA CYS A 255 22.74 -3.19 -6.58
C CYS A 255 21.43 -2.51 -7.03
N HIS A 256 20.54 -3.24 -7.72
CA HIS A 256 19.28 -2.75 -8.27
C HIS A 256 18.08 -3.40 -7.58
N TYR A 257 16.93 -2.74 -7.68
CA TYR A 257 15.66 -3.42 -7.47
C TYR A 257 15.37 -4.26 -8.71
N TRP A 258 14.97 -5.50 -8.54
CA TRP A 258 14.53 -6.34 -9.65
C TRP A 258 13.28 -7.15 -9.28
N GLY A 259 12.68 -6.82 -8.12
CA GLY A 259 11.46 -7.45 -7.63
C GLY A 259 10.20 -6.97 -8.35
N ASP A 260 10.21 -5.79 -8.99
CA ASP A 260 9.09 -5.30 -9.80
C ASP A 260 8.82 -6.23 -10.99
N TRP A 261 9.85 -6.85 -11.56
CA TRP A 261 9.69 -7.79 -12.66
C TRP A 261 8.94 -9.08 -12.28
N PHE A 262 8.83 -9.40 -10.99
CA PHE A 262 8.04 -10.55 -10.56
C PHE A 262 6.53 -10.33 -10.70
N PHE A 263 6.07 -9.07 -10.72
CA PHE A 263 4.66 -8.75 -10.96
C PHE A 263 4.22 -9.02 -12.40
N ASP A 264 5.16 -9.01 -13.34
CA ASP A 264 4.91 -9.38 -14.74
C ASP A 264 5.05 -10.89 -14.98
N ASN A 265 5.58 -11.63 -13.99
CA ASN A 265 5.76 -13.07 -14.09
C ASN A 265 4.45 -13.81 -13.79
N PRO A 266 3.90 -14.61 -14.72
CA PRO A 266 2.65 -15.32 -14.51
C PRO A 266 2.68 -16.32 -13.35
N HIS A 267 3.86 -16.81 -12.95
CA HIS A 267 4.03 -17.74 -11.82
C HIS A 267 4.06 -17.02 -10.47
N PHE A 268 4.57 -15.78 -10.42
CA PHE A 268 4.80 -15.06 -9.17
C PHE A 268 3.76 -13.99 -8.88
N LYS A 269 3.16 -13.39 -9.92
CA LYS A 269 2.29 -12.21 -9.76
C LYS A 269 1.12 -12.38 -8.80
N THR A 270 0.59 -13.59 -8.66
CA THR A 270 -0.53 -13.89 -7.76
C THR A 270 -0.10 -14.08 -6.31
N GLN A 271 1.20 -14.18 -6.05
CA GLN A 271 1.78 -14.39 -4.72
C GLN A 271 2.26 -13.08 -4.07
N LEU A 272 2.29 -11.96 -4.81
CA LEU A 272 2.86 -10.70 -4.36
C LEU A 272 1.78 -9.67 -4.00
N SER A 273 1.92 -9.01 -2.85
CA SER A 273 1.15 -7.81 -2.52
C SER A 273 1.59 -6.63 -3.39
N SER A 274 0.72 -5.65 -3.63
CA SER A 274 1.09 -4.38 -4.30
C SER A 274 2.12 -3.54 -3.55
N THR A 275 2.43 -3.91 -2.30
CA THR A 275 3.38 -3.24 -1.40
C THR A 275 4.56 -4.14 -1.02
N SER A 276 4.82 -5.22 -1.77
CA SER A 276 5.80 -6.24 -1.39
C SER A 276 7.19 -5.68 -1.05
N PHE A 277 7.64 -4.63 -1.77
CA PHE A 277 8.91 -3.96 -1.43
C PHE A 277 8.89 -3.38 -0.01
N ARG A 278 7.84 -2.61 0.30
CA ARG A 278 7.63 -1.97 1.60
C ARG A 278 7.43 -3.00 2.71
N ASP A 279 6.65 -4.05 2.46
CA ASP A 279 6.34 -5.10 3.42
C ASP A 279 7.61 -5.86 3.84
N VAL A 280 8.40 -6.29 2.85
CA VAL A 280 9.70 -6.96 3.09
C VAL A 280 10.67 -6.01 3.79
N LEU A 281 10.75 -4.75 3.36
CA LEU A 281 11.64 -3.77 3.96
C LEU A 281 11.34 -3.60 5.45
N ARG A 282 10.08 -3.39 5.82
CA ARG A 282 9.64 -3.19 7.21
C ARG A 282 9.78 -4.42 8.07
N ALA A 283 9.50 -5.60 7.50
CA ALA A 283 9.61 -6.85 8.24
C ALA A 283 11.07 -7.23 8.55
N ARG A 284 12.02 -6.84 7.69
CA ARG A 284 13.40 -7.35 7.76
C ARG A 284 14.42 -6.33 8.26
N ILE A 285 14.11 -5.03 8.24
CA ILE A 285 15.10 -3.98 8.48
C ILE A 285 14.75 -3.21 9.76
N SER A 286 15.50 -3.51 10.82
CA SER A 286 15.44 -2.83 12.10
C SER A 286 16.81 -2.26 12.45
N PRO A 287 16.91 -1.00 12.92
CA PRO A 287 18.20 -0.38 13.23
C PRO A 287 18.83 -1.02 14.46
N SER A 288 20.15 -1.26 14.44
CA SER A 288 20.89 -1.67 15.64
C SER A 288 20.84 -0.59 16.72
N THR A 289 21.12 -0.93 17.98
CA THR A 289 21.22 0.05 19.08
C THR A 289 22.19 1.19 18.76
N THR A 290 23.31 0.90 18.09
CA THR A 290 24.28 1.92 17.68
C THR A 290 23.72 2.87 16.63
N VAL A 291 22.95 2.36 15.67
CA VAL A 291 22.25 3.18 14.68
C VAL A 291 21.15 4.01 15.35
N GLN A 292 20.36 3.40 16.24
CA GLN A 292 19.30 4.09 16.99
C GLN A 292 19.85 5.29 17.78
N GLN A 293 20.99 5.15 18.45
CA GLN A 293 21.62 6.24 19.20
C GLN A 293 22.02 7.44 18.31
N LYS A 294 22.21 7.22 17.01
CA LYS A 294 22.54 8.27 16.03
C LYS A 294 21.32 8.81 15.30
N MET A 295 20.17 8.15 15.40
CA MET A 295 18.92 8.63 14.80
C MET A 295 18.49 9.93 15.48
N VAL A 296 17.78 10.77 14.73
CA VAL A 296 17.12 11.95 15.27
C VAL A 296 16.01 11.49 16.22
N GLN A 297 16.09 11.87 17.49
CA GLN A 297 15.19 11.35 18.53
C GLN A 297 13.97 12.23 18.80
N ASP A 298 13.90 13.43 18.23
CA ASP A 298 12.96 14.46 18.66
C ASP A 298 11.99 14.94 17.56
N GLY A 299 11.38 14.00 16.82
CA GLY A 299 10.28 14.27 15.90
C GLY A 299 8.87 14.16 16.54
N PRO A 300 7.80 14.21 15.72
CA PRO A 300 7.82 14.27 14.26
C PRO A 300 8.09 15.69 13.71
N TYR A 301 8.91 15.74 12.67
CA TYR A 301 9.15 16.90 11.81
C TYR A 301 8.13 16.93 10.69
N HIS A 302 7.52 18.10 10.48
CA HIS A 302 6.49 18.22 9.45
C HIS A 302 7.08 18.09 8.03
N VAL A 303 8.26 18.68 7.81
CA VAL A 303 8.91 18.69 6.50
C VAL A 303 10.35 18.20 6.62
N CYS A 304 10.66 17.14 5.88
CA CYS A 304 12.01 16.64 5.73
C CYS A 304 12.47 16.78 4.29
N VAL A 305 13.69 17.29 4.10
CA VAL A 305 14.26 17.52 2.78
C VAL A 305 15.47 16.59 2.63
N HIS A 306 15.47 15.78 1.57
CA HIS A 306 16.60 14.92 1.25
C HIS A 306 17.26 15.40 -0.05
N VAL A 307 18.49 15.90 0.05
CA VAL A 307 19.25 16.38 -1.10
C VAL A 307 20.37 15.42 -1.44
N ARG A 308 20.21 14.74 -2.57
CA ARG A 308 21.28 14.01 -3.26
C ARG A 308 21.69 14.79 -4.50
N TRP A 309 22.99 14.94 -4.68
CA TRP A 309 23.58 15.65 -5.81
C TRP A 309 24.79 14.89 -6.33
N GLU A 310 24.92 14.79 -7.64
CA GLU A 310 26.05 14.14 -8.31
C GLU A 310 27.15 15.19 -8.60
N MET A 311 28.37 14.92 -8.11
CA MET A 311 29.45 15.92 -8.00
C MET A 311 29.93 16.54 -9.33
N GLU A 312 29.64 15.93 -10.48
CA GLU A 312 30.16 16.41 -11.77
C GLU A 312 29.49 17.70 -12.29
N THR A 313 28.50 18.24 -11.58
CA THR A 313 27.73 19.42 -12.00
C THR A 313 27.74 20.58 -10.98
N THR A 314 28.75 20.65 -10.13
CA THR A 314 28.79 21.54 -8.95
C THR A 314 28.62 23.05 -9.23
N THR A 315 28.00 23.70 -8.24
CA THR A 315 27.86 25.14 -7.95
C THR A 315 27.16 26.05 -8.97
N ASP A 316 27.49 26.00 -10.26
CA ASP A 316 26.90 26.93 -11.24
C ASP A 316 25.42 26.61 -11.56
N ARG A 317 24.98 25.38 -11.25
CA ARG A 317 23.61 24.87 -11.45
C ARG A 317 22.72 24.83 -10.21
N LEU A 318 23.23 25.16 -9.01
CA LEU A 318 22.35 25.60 -7.93
C LEU A 318 21.86 27.00 -8.30
N GLY A 319 21.13 27.10 -9.42
CA GLY A 319 20.47 28.33 -9.80
C GLY A 319 19.65 28.75 -8.60
N GLN A 320 19.75 30.02 -8.23
CA GLN A 320 19.00 30.62 -7.12
C GLN A 320 17.53 30.13 -7.09
N GLY A 321 16.94 29.93 -8.27
CA GLY A 321 15.60 29.36 -8.44
C GLY A 321 15.35 28.00 -7.76
N TRP A 322 16.32 27.08 -7.69
CA TRP A 322 16.10 25.76 -7.06
C TRP A 322 15.86 25.87 -5.55
N VAL A 323 16.68 26.65 -4.85
CA VAL A 323 16.51 26.89 -3.41
C VAL A 323 15.23 27.69 -3.16
N ASP A 324 14.90 28.64 -4.05
CA ASP A 324 13.68 29.44 -3.95
C ASP A 324 12.41 28.58 -4.18
N HIS A 325 12.45 27.65 -5.12
CA HIS A 325 11.39 26.66 -5.37
C HIS A 325 11.19 25.76 -4.15
N LEU A 326 12.28 25.19 -3.61
CA LEU A 326 12.24 24.42 -2.37
C LEU A 326 11.62 25.23 -1.23
N GLY A 327 12.10 26.47 -1.03
CA GLY A 327 11.56 27.37 -0.01
C GLY A 327 10.06 27.65 -0.20
N THR A 328 9.60 27.77 -1.45
CA THR A 328 8.17 27.97 -1.77
C THR A 328 7.34 26.73 -1.42
N CYS A 329 7.79 25.56 -1.83
CA CYS A 329 7.19 24.27 -1.48
C CYS A 329 7.06 24.10 0.05
N VAL A 330 8.16 24.27 0.78
CA VAL A 330 8.19 24.19 2.26
C VAL A 330 7.22 25.20 2.89
N ARG A 331 7.16 26.44 2.38
CA ARG A 331 6.22 27.45 2.87
C ARG A 331 4.77 27.03 2.71
N ASN A 332 4.41 26.45 1.56
CA ASN A 332 3.05 26.00 1.26
C ASN A 332 2.65 24.80 2.12
N LEU A 333 3.56 23.86 2.38
CA LEU A 333 3.30 22.72 3.28
C LEU A 333 3.06 23.18 4.72
N PHE A 334 3.87 24.11 5.24
CA PHE A 334 3.63 24.66 6.58
C PHE A 334 2.36 25.50 6.68
N LYS A 335 1.98 26.21 5.60
CA LYS A 335 0.73 26.98 5.58
C LYS A 335 -0.49 26.06 5.73
N ARG A 336 -0.49 24.92 5.05
CA ARG A 336 -1.54 23.89 5.18
C ARG A 336 -1.62 23.31 6.59
N GLN A 337 -0.48 23.16 7.26
CA GLN A 337 -0.42 22.61 8.61
C GLN A 337 -0.88 23.58 9.72
N GLN A 338 -1.22 24.84 9.43
CA GLN A 338 -1.66 25.77 10.49
C GLN A 338 -2.88 25.27 11.28
N GLU A 339 -3.56 24.24 10.79
CA GLU A 339 -4.70 23.58 11.43
C GLU A 339 -4.31 22.37 12.33
N ASN A 340 -3.09 21.82 12.20
CA ASN A 340 -2.60 20.64 12.94
C ASN A 340 -1.46 20.99 13.91
N ASN A 341 -1.79 21.09 15.21
CA ASN A 341 -0.92 21.62 16.27
C ASN A 341 0.24 20.71 16.76
N HIS A 342 0.43 19.51 16.23
CA HIS A 342 1.31 18.50 16.85
C HIS A 342 2.73 18.38 16.27
N ALA A 343 2.98 18.77 15.00
CA ALA A 343 4.30 18.62 14.38
C ALA A 343 5.16 19.89 14.53
N LYS A 344 6.48 19.71 14.66
CA LYS A 344 7.44 20.81 14.74
C LYS A 344 7.46 21.61 13.43
N LYS A 345 7.46 22.95 13.55
CA LYS A 345 7.63 23.88 12.42
C LYS A 345 9.10 24.03 12.01
N GLU A 346 9.84 22.93 12.01
CA GLU A 346 11.25 22.86 11.68
C GLU A 346 11.43 22.00 10.43
N VAL A 347 12.41 22.36 9.59
CA VAL A 347 12.79 21.54 8.44
C VAL A 347 13.95 20.65 8.85
N LEU A 348 13.81 19.34 8.68
CA LEU A 348 14.90 18.39 8.87
C LEU A 348 15.60 18.13 7.53
N LEU A 349 16.85 18.57 7.40
CA LEU A 349 17.63 18.46 6.16
C LEU A 349 18.62 17.29 6.21
N PHE A 350 18.55 16.43 5.20
CA PHE A 350 19.46 15.33 4.92
C PHE A 350 20.28 15.64 3.67
N THR A 351 21.58 15.87 3.81
CA THR A 351 22.50 16.10 2.68
C THR A 351 23.95 15.90 3.11
N MET A 352 24.80 15.44 2.19
CA MET A 352 26.24 15.35 2.40
C MET A 352 26.98 16.65 2.00
N HIS A 353 26.28 17.60 1.37
CA HIS A 353 26.88 18.78 0.74
C HIS A 353 26.78 20.01 1.65
N GLU A 354 27.91 20.50 2.15
CA GLU A 354 27.97 21.61 3.10
C GLU A 354 27.47 22.94 2.51
N ASP A 355 27.83 23.22 1.26
CA ASP A 355 27.39 24.40 0.51
C ASP A 355 25.87 24.41 0.36
N VAL A 356 25.26 23.27 0.03
CA VAL A 356 23.79 23.09 0.00
C VAL A 356 23.18 23.35 1.37
N ARG A 357 23.77 22.84 2.46
CA ARG A 357 23.31 23.13 3.83
C ARG A 357 23.28 24.62 4.12
N ARG A 358 24.37 25.33 3.81
CA ARG A 358 24.47 26.77 4.00
C ARG A 358 23.45 27.53 3.15
N ALA A 359 23.31 27.18 1.87
CA ALA A 359 22.39 27.84 0.96
C ALA A 359 20.91 27.67 1.39
N ILE A 360 20.50 26.45 1.73
CA ILE A 360 19.13 26.16 2.20
C ILE A 360 18.86 26.90 3.51
N LYS A 361 19.77 26.81 4.48
CA LYS A 361 19.63 27.50 5.77
C LYS A 361 19.53 29.01 5.58
N GLN A 362 20.43 29.60 4.80
CA GLN A 362 20.45 31.03 4.52
C GLN A 362 19.14 31.49 3.84
N SER A 363 18.63 30.74 2.85
CA SER A 363 17.40 31.10 2.14
C SER A 363 16.15 30.96 3.03
N MET A 364 16.07 29.88 3.82
CA MET A 364 14.90 29.61 4.65
C MET A 364 14.84 30.50 5.90
N GLU A 365 15.98 30.87 6.50
CA GLU A 365 16.01 31.67 7.74
C GLU A 365 15.98 33.18 7.48
N ASN A 366 16.52 33.67 6.36
CA ASN A 366 16.57 35.12 6.08
C ASN A 366 15.26 35.69 5.50
N GLY A 367 14.33 34.85 5.06
CA GLY A 367 13.18 35.26 4.25
C GLY A 367 11.85 35.39 5.01
N THR A 368 11.75 35.05 6.29
CA THR A 368 10.45 34.93 6.97
C THR A 368 10.41 35.62 8.33
N SER A 369 9.40 36.46 8.54
CA SER A 369 9.06 37.02 9.86
C SER A 369 8.65 35.94 10.87
N ASP A 370 8.26 34.78 10.38
CA ASP A 370 8.00 33.56 11.15
C ASP A 370 9.33 32.79 11.27
N ARG A 371 9.90 32.71 12.48
CA ARG A 371 11.21 32.07 12.74
C ARG A 371 11.11 30.55 12.53
N ARG A 372 11.16 30.12 11.27
CA ARG A 372 11.35 28.71 10.91
C ARG A 372 12.83 28.38 11.00
N THR A 373 13.16 27.33 11.74
CA THR A 373 14.53 26.85 11.91
C THR A 373 14.79 25.69 10.96
N VAL A 374 15.96 25.70 10.32
CA VAL A 374 16.46 24.54 9.58
C VAL A 374 17.38 23.75 10.49
N ARG A 375 17.02 22.50 10.74
CA ARG A 375 17.84 21.55 11.49
C ARG A 375 18.47 20.55 10.54
N PHE A 376 19.73 20.24 10.77
CA PHE A 376 20.42 19.19 10.04
C PHE A 376 20.24 17.87 10.79
N ALA A 377 19.95 16.79 10.07
CA ALA A 377 19.84 15.46 10.67
C ALA A 377 21.19 14.99 11.25
N SER A 378 22.28 15.36 10.58
CA SER A 378 23.65 15.11 11.02
C SER A 378 24.49 16.39 11.00
N GLU A 379 25.13 16.68 12.12
CA GLU A 379 26.16 17.72 12.24
C GLU A 379 27.55 17.25 11.78
N THR A 380 27.75 15.95 11.56
CA THR A 380 29.06 15.41 11.18
C THR A 380 29.37 15.70 9.71
N PHE A 381 30.51 16.33 9.49
CA PHE A 381 31.04 16.60 8.15
C PHE A 381 31.81 15.38 7.64
N PRO A 382 31.69 15.03 6.35
CA PRO A 382 32.67 14.18 5.69
C PRO A 382 34.06 14.84 5.78
N GLN A 383 34.93 14.36 6.67
CA GLN A 383 36.33 14.76 6.67
C GLN A 383 37.07 13.92 5.63
N GLY A 384 37.23 14.43 4.40
CA GLY A 384 38.02 13.78 3.36
C GLY A 384 37.72 14.28 1.94
N SER A 385 38.70 14.18 1.05
CA SER A 385 38.63 14.62 -0.35
C SER A 385 37.62 13.87 -1.24
N GLY A 386 36.93 12.85 -0.70
CA GLY A 386 35.91 12.07 -1.40
C GLY A 386 34.47 12.30 -0.93
N GLY A 387 34.23 13.21 0.03
CA GLY A 387 32.86 13.50 0.50
C GLY A 387 32.15 12.34 1.22
N HIS A 388 32.84 11.23 1.49
CA HIS A 388 32.31 10.13 2.28
C HIS A 388 32.42 10.47 3.76
N SER A 389 31.29 10.44 4.47
CA SER A 389 31.31 10.42 5.94
C SER A 389 32.15 9.23 6.38
N SER A 390 33.16 9.46 7.23
CA SER A 390 33.86 8.37 7.93
C SER A 390 32.91 7.59 8.84
N ASP A 391 31.79 8.21 9.22
CA ASP A 391 30.73 7.62 10.02
C ASP A 391 29.65 7.01 9.11
N ARG A 392 29.83 5.72 8.79
CA ARG A 392 28.87 4.94 8.00
C ARG A 392 27.54 4.71 8.74
N TYR A 393 27.56 4.71 10.07
CA TYR A 393 26.35 4.56 10.88
C TYR A 393 25.41 5.74 10.71
N GLN A 394 25.98 6.95 10.58
CA GLN A 394 25.16 8.15 10.39
C GLN A 394 24.31 8.06 9.12
N GLY A 395 24.88 7.55 8.02
CA GLY A 395 24.11 7.35 6.79
C GLY A 395 22.92 6.41 6.99
N ILE A 396 23.04 5.38 7.84
CA ILE A 396 21.92 4.46 8.11
C ILE A 396 20.91 5.10 9.07
N ALA A 397 21.41 5.76 10.11
CA ALA A 397 20.59 6.47 11.09
C ALA A 397 19.74 7.57 10.42
N ASP A 398 20.31 8.29 9.46
CA ASP A 398 19.61 9.31 8.68
C ASP A 398 18.50 8.67 7.80
N MET A 399 18.69 7.46 7.24
CA MET A 399 17.63 6.74 6.49
C MET A 399 16.45 6.38 7.39
N PHE A 400 16.73 5.82 8.58
CA PHE A 400 15.66 5.50 9.55
C PHE A 400 15.02 6.75 10.14
N SER A 401 15.77 7.83 10.32
CA SER A 401 15.22 9.11 10.77
C SER A 401 14.27 9.68 9.72
N LEU A 402 14.60 9.55 8.43
CA LEU A 402 13.69 9.91 7.33
C LEU A 402 12.37 9.12 7.41
N GLY A 403 12.45 7.83 7.72
CA GLY A 403 11.28 6.94 7.78
C GLY A 403 10.43 7.04 9.05
N THR A 404 10.99 7.55 10.14
CA THR A 404 10.32 7.53 11.46
C THR A 404 10.02 8.92 12.02
N GLN A 405 10.71 9.96 11.55
CA GLN A 405 10.62 11.30 12.12
C GLN A 405 9.97 12.31 11.18
N CYS A 406 9.47 11.92 10.01
CA CYS A 406 9.00 12.84 8.97
C CYS A 406 7.53 12.63 8.65
N VAL A 407 6.83 13.72 8.29
CA VAL A 407 5.45 13.66 7.75
C VAL A 407 5.45 13.84 6.24
N HIS A 408 6.08 14.90 5.74
CA HIS A 408 6.28 15.15 4.31
C HIS A 408 7.75 15.04 3.93
N LEU A 409 8.03 14.36 2.81
CA LEU A 409 9.37 14.18 2.27
C LEU A 409 9.56 14.94 0.95
N LEU A 410 10.65 15.69 0.86
CA LEU A 410 11.02 16.47 -0.32
C LEU A 410 12.38 15.99 -0.83
N PRO A 411 12.44 14.97 -1.70
CA PRO A 411 13.69 14.52 -2.28
C PRO A 411 14.09 15.38 -3.49
N SER A 412 15.36 15.80 -3.56
CA SER A 412 15.92 16.48 -4.74
C SER A 412 15.94 15.59 -5.98
N LEU A 413 16.13 14.29 -5.75
CA LEU A 413 16.04 13.23 -6.74
C LEU A 413 15.12 12.18 -6.14
N LYS A 414 13.92 12.04 -6.71
CA LYS A 414 13.07 10.88 -6.38
C LYS A 414 13.88 9.61 -6.54
N ILE A 415 14.79 9.59 -7.52
CA ILE A 415 15.66 8.45 -7.84
C ILE A 415 16.75 8.03 -6.86
N SER A 416 16.82 8.66 -5.69
CA SER A 416 17.78 8.24 -4.67
C SER A 416 17.30 6.97 -3.96
N THR A 417 18.05 5.88 -4.10
CA THR A 417 17.83 4.62 -3.35
C THR A 417 17.81 4.83 -1.83
N TYR A 418 18.62 5.76 -1.34
CA TYR A 418 18.63 6.19 0.06
C TYR A 418 17.29 6.76 0.52
N PHE A 419 16.69 7.62 -0.31
CA PHE A 419 15.39 8.22 -0.03
C PHE A 419 14.29 7.17 -0.13
N LEU A 420 14.31 6.31 -1.15
CA LEU A 420 13.30 5.26 -1.33
C LEU A 420 13.21 4.34 -0.13
N ILE A 421 14.35 3.94 0.45
CA ILE A 421 14.38 3.12 1.66
C ILE A 421 13.69 3.87 2.81
N GLY A 422 14.11 5.09 3.10
CA GLY A 422 13.50 5.86 4.19
C GLY A 422 12.00 6.11 3.98
N ALA A 423 11.58 6.45 2.76
CA ALA A 423 10.17 6.69 2.45
C ALA A 423 9.30 5.44 2.62
N ASN A 424 9.78 4.27 2.17
CA ASN A 424 9.04 3.02 2.32
C ASN A 424 9.04 2.48 3.78
N LEU A 425 9.84 3.05 4.67
CA LEU A 425 9.75 2.78 6.10
C LEU A 425 8.62 3.57 6.79
N MET A 426 8.05 4.62 6.18
CA MET A 426 6.99 5.44 6.79
C MET A 426 5.59 4.81 6.67
N ASP A 427 4.73 5.02 7.66
CA ASP A 427 3.35 4.50 7.66
C ASP A 427 2.44 5.21 6.67
N ASN A 428 2.54 6.54 6.63
CA ASN A 428 1.83 7.38 5.68
C ASN A 428 2.86 8.23 4.94
N VAL A 429 2.91 8.08 3.62
CA VAL A 429 3.92 8.75 2.81
C VAL A 429 3.31 9.87 1.99
N SER A 430 3.81 11.08 2.18
CA SER A 430 3.55 12.21 1.29
C SER A 430 4.88 12.72 0.73
N VAL A 431 5.16 12.42 -0.53
CA VAL A 431 6.41 12.79 -1.20
C VAL A 431 6.17 13.85 -2.25
N PHE A 432 6.99 14.90 -2.22
CA PHE A 432 7.00 15.96 -3.22
C PHE A 432 8.38 16.01 -3.88
N PRO A 433 8.57 15.37 -5.03
CA PRO A 433 9.88 15.28 -5.65
C PRO A 433 10.31 16.62 -6.25
N GLY A 434 11.62 16.78 -6.50
CA GLY A 434 12.26 18.02 -6.91
C GLY A 434 11.59 18.74 -8.08
N GLU A 435 11.00 17.99 -9.01
CA GLU A 435 10.32 18.52 -10.19
C GLU A 435 9.04 19.30 -9.84
N GLU A 436 8.40 18.97 -8.72
CA GLU A 436 7.15 19.59 -8.21
C GLU A 436 7.41 20.86 -7.39
N TRP A 437 8.66 21.10 -6.99
CA TRP A 437 8.98 22.22 -6.10
C TRP A 437 8.75 23.58 -6.77
N LYS A 438 8.92 23.64 -8.10
CA LYS A 438 8.69 24.86 -8.90
C LYS A 438 7.23 25.34 -8.80
N ASP A 439 6.30 24.40 -8.65
CA ASP A 439 4.87 24.65 -8.56
C ASP A 439 4.42 24.81 -7.09
N GLY A 440 5.37 24.74 -6.15
CA GLY A 440 5.13 24.93 -4.73
C GLY A 440 4.47 23.73 -4.06
N CYS A 441 4.63 22.52 -4.62
CA CYS A 441 4.16 21.26 -4.05
C CYS A 441 2.65 21.26 -3.76
N LEU A 442 1.84 21.54 -4.77
CA LEU A 442 0.39 21.67 -4.62
C LEU A 442 -0.26 20.39 -4.05
N GLU A 443 -1.43 20.53 -3.45
CA GLU A 443 -2.20 19.38 -2.97
C GLU A 443 -2.60 18.48 -4.14
N GLY A 444 -2.48 17.17 -3.96
CA GLY A 444 -2.68 16.18 -5.03
C GLY A 444 -1.47 16.03 -5.95
N SER A 445 -0.39 16.79 -5.75
CA SER A 445 0.87 16.60 -6.47
C SER A 445 1.81 15.62 -5.75
N GLU A 446 1.41 15.08 -4.61
CA GLU A 446 2.17 14.07 -3.90
C GLU A 446 2.28 12.76 -4.69
N VAL A 447 3.48 12.17 -4.64
CA VAL A 447 3.72 10.82 -5.14
C VAL A 447 3.43 9.84 -4.01
N THR A 448 2.41 9.01 -4.20
CA THR A 448 1.98 8.01 -3.21
C THR A 448 2.56 6.61 -3.48
N ASP A 449 2.90 6.30 -4.73
CA ASP A 449 3.58 5.05 -5.08
C ASP A 449 5.09 5.27 -5.18
N LEU A 450 5.81 4.64 -4.25
CA LEU A 450 7.26 4.73 -4.13
C LEU A 450 7.91 3.37 -4.23
N ASN A 451 7.21 2.39 -4.79
CA ASN A 451 7.83 1.14 -5.13
C ASN A 451 8.97 1.44 -6.14
N PRO A 452 10.20 1.00 -5.87
CA PRO A 452 11.25 1.10 -6.85
C PRO A 452 10.83 0.36 -8.12
N VAL A 453 11.31 0.83 -9.25
CA VAL A 453 11.26 0.09 -10.52
C VAL A 453 12.68 -0.32 -10.89
N SER A 454 12.83 -1.43 -11.57
CA SER A 454 14.12 -2.01 -11.94
C SER A 454 15.01 -1.11 -12.79
N ASP A 455 14.40 -0.34 -13.69
CA ASP A 455 15.06 0.61 -14.58
C ASP A 455 15.13 2.01 -13.96
N TYR A 456 15.30 2.08 -12.65
CA TYR A 456 15.19 3.32 -11.91
C TYR A 456 16.16 4.41 -12.34
N TRP A 457 17.39 4.00 -12.65
CA TRP A 457 18.46 4.88 -13.12
C TRP A 457 18.17 5.47 -14.50
N ASN A 458 17.22 4.88 -15.23
CA ASN A 458 16.83 5.28 -16.57
C ASN A 458 15.45 5.95 -16.59
N GLU A 459 14.96 6.45 -15.44
CA GLU A 459 13.64 7.09 -15.31
C GLU A 459 12.47 6.19 -15.78
N GLY A 460 12.63 4.87 -15.63
CA GLY A 460 11.63 3.89 -16.10
C GLY A 460 11.72 3.59 -17.60
N ASN A 461 12.71 4.11 -18.32
CA ASN A 461 13.02 3.63 -19.65
C ASN A 461 13.62 2.23 -19.54
N ASP A 462 12.92 1.24 -20.08
CA ASP A 462 13.40 -0.14 -20.17
C ASP A 462 14.53 -0.26 -21.22
N VAL A 463 15.71 0.23 -20.82
CA VAL A 463 16.90 0.35 -21.69
C VAL A 463 17.31 -0.99 -22.27
N CYS A 464 17.06 -2.07 -21.54
CA CYS A 464 17.42 -3.42 -21.95
C CYS A 464 16.24 -4.23 -22.56
N LYS A 465 15.05 -3.62 -22.69
CA LYS A 465 13.82 -4.31 -23.13
C LYS A 465 13.58 -5.59 -22.32
N LEU A 466 13.74 -5.49 -21.02
CA LEU A 466 13.61 -6.57 -20.07
C LEU A 466 12.15 -6.85 -19.77
N ARG A 467 11.27 -5.84 -19.80
CA ARG A 467 9.80 -6.01 -19.72
C ARG A 467 9.25 -6.71 -20.95
N ASP A 468 9.90 -6.57 -22.11
CA ASP A 468 9.57 -7.32 -23.32
C ASP A 468 9.97 -8.82 -23.22
N THR A 469 10.68 -9.22 -22.17
CA THR A 469 11.10 -10.60 -21.95
C THR A 469 9.90 -11.44 -21.55
N THR A 470 9.20 -11.95 -22.56
CA THR A 470 8.15 -12.94 -22.35
C THR A 470 8.79 -14.29 -22.01
N CYS A 471 8.58 -14.75 -20.79
CA CYS A 471 8.93 -16.10 -20.41
C CYS A 471 8.07 -17.08 -21.21
N ARG A 472 8.65 -17.64 -22.26
CA ARG A 472 8.03 -18.78 -22.95
C ARG A 472 8.07 -19.92 -21.95
N VAL A 473 6.96 -20.14 -21.25
CA VAL A 473 6.70 -21.38 -20.53
C VAL A 473 7.04 -22.48 -21.53
N LYS A 474 8.13 -23.22 -21.30
CA LYS A 474 8.46 -24.40 -22.10
C LYS A 474 7.38 -25.41 -21.80
N VAL A 475 6.25 -25.31 -22.49
CA VAL A 475 5.26 -26.37 -22.56
C VAL A 475 6.02 -27.54 -23.18
N GLY A 476 6.40 -28.51 -22.34
CA GLY A 476 7.31 -29.59 -22.73
C GLY A 476 6.85 -30.22 -24.05
N SER A 477 7.74 -30.23 -25.04
CA SER A 477 7.44 -30.60 -26.43
C SER A 477 7.24 -32.11 -26.65
N ASN A 478 6.72 -32.84 -25.67
CA ASN A 478 6.43 -34.27 -25.76
C ASN A 478 5.11 -34.69 -25.11
N THR A 479 4.14 -33.80 -25.00
CA THR A 479 2.75 -34.14 -24.68
C THR A 479 1.80 -33.54 -25.71
N THR A 480 1.63 -34.24 -26.83
CA THR A 480 0.37 -34.14 -27.58
C THR A 480 -0.74 -34.60 -26.64
N ASP A 481 -1.70 -33.71 -26.38
CA ASP A 481 -2.81 -33.82 -25.42
C ASP A 481 -2.46 -33.84 -23.92
N LEU A 482 -2.11 -32.66 -23.41
CA LEU A 482 -2.55 -32.25 -22.08
C LEU A 482 -3.28 -30.90 -22.19
N LYS A 483 -4.62 -30.98 -22.28
CA LYS A 483 -5.48 -29.96 -21.66
C LYS A 483 -5.07 -29.82 -20.19
N PRO A 484 -5.18 -28.64 -19.57
CA PRO A 484 -4.90 -28.50 -18.15
C PRO A 484 -5.80 -29.48 -17.38
N ASN A 485 -5.20 -30.53 -16.83
CA ASN A 485 -5.89 -31.49 -15.95
C ASN A 485 -6.05 -30.84 -14.57
N LEU A 486 -6.98 -29.89 -14.49
CA LEU A 486 -7.83 -29.73 -13.32
C LEU A 486 -8.99 -30.73 -13.47
N ARG A 487 -8.69 -32.00 -13.20
CA ARG A 487 -9.67 -33.08 -12.98
C ARG A 487 -9.20 -33.96 -11.83
N PHE A 488 -9.20 -33.38 -10.65
CA PHE A 488 -9.67 -34.11 -9.47
C PHE A 488 -11.14 -33.70 -9.31
N PHE A 489 -12.04 -34.66 -9.11
CA PHE A 489 -13.51 -34.57 -9.23
C PHE A 489 -14.08 -34.77 -10.64
N ASP A 490 -13.90 -35.96 -11.21
CA ASP A 490 -14.87 -36.53 -12.17
C ASP A 490 -14.74 -38.06 -12.17
N ASN A 491 -15.24 -38.70 -11.10
CA ASN A 491 -15.70 -40.09 -11.15
C ASN A 491 -16.60 -40.40 -9.95
N ILE A 492 -17.80 -39.81 -9.93
CA ILE A 492 -18.92 -40.34 -9.14
C ILE A 492 -20.09 -40.50 -10.11
N ASN A 493 -20.06 -41.56 -10.90
CA ASN A 493 -21.23 -42.13 -11.54
C ASN A 493 -21.05 -43.65 -11.60
N ASN A 494 -21.21 -44.30 -10.45
CA ASN A 494 -21.56 -45.71 -10.41
C ASN A 494 -22.78 -45.89 -9.51
N LYS A 495 -23.81 -46.49 -10.11
CA LYS A 495 -25.03 -47.00 -9.46
C LYS A 495 -24.68 -47.82 -8.21
N PRO A 496 -25.49 -47.76 -7.15
CA PRO A 496 -25.27 -48.59 -5.98
C PRO A 496 -25.58 -50.05 -6.32
N GLN A 497 -24.56 -50.91 -6.26
CA GLN A 497 -24.75 -52.33 -5.97
C GLN A 497 -24.55 -52.52 -4.47
N ALA A 498 -25.55 -53.14 -3.85
CA ALA A 498 -25.50 -53.57 -2.47
C ALA A 498 -24.42 -54.66 -2.27
N LEU A 499 -23.61 -54.53 -1.22
CA LEU A 499 -23.39 -55.53 -0.15
C LEU A 499 -22.13 -55.21 0.68
N ASP A 500 -22.34 -55.19 1.99
CA ASP A 500 -21.51 -55.64 3.12
C ASP A 500 -20.16 -54.97 3.49
N GLY A 501 -20.18 -54.33 4.69
CA GLY A 501 -19.08 -54.39 5.67
C GLY A 501 -18.40 -53.05 6.04
N PRO A 502 -18.42 -52.61 7.31
CA PRO A 502 -17.75 -51.38 7.73
C PRO A 502 -16.29 -51.64 8.11
N GLN A 503 -15.34 -50.95 7.46
CA GLN A 503 -14.04 -50.66 8.06
C GLN A 503 -14.04 -49.23 8.59
N ALA A 504 -13.82 -49.11 9.89
CA ALA A 504 -13.79 -47.85 10.62
C ALA A 504 -12.46 -47.13 10.33
N GLU A 505 -12.50 -46.15 9.43
CA GLU A 505 -11.49 -45.09 9.40
C GLU A 505 -11.83 -44.06 10.49
N GLY A 506 -10.82 -43.71 11.28
CA GLY A 506 -10.99 -42.91 12.49
C GLY A 506 -11.39 -41.44 12.24
N PRO A 507 -12.09 -40.80 13.20
CA PRO A 507 -12.69 -39.47 13.06
C PRO A 507 -11.70 -38.28 12.97
N ALA A 508 -10.38 -38.51 13.04
CA ALA A 508 -9.40 -37.42 13.09
C ALA A 508 -9.06 -36.83 11.71
N ASN A 509 -9.16 -37.60 10.62
CA ASN A 509 -8.73 -37.14 9.29
C ASN A 509 -9.83 -36.42 8.48
N GLN A 510 -11.10 -36.49 8.88
CA GLN A 510 -12.15 -35.64 8.31
C GLN A 510 -12.19 -34.23 8.93
N LEU A 511 -11.61 -34.04 10.12
CA LEU A 511 -11.67 -32.76 10.82
C LEU A 511 -10.75 -31.71 10.19
N ASN A 512 -9.61 -32.11 9.60
CA ASN A 512 -8.62 -31.15 9.08
C ASN A 512 -8.95 -30.58 7.70
N SER A 513 -9.75 -31.25 6.85
CA SER A 513 -10.24 -30.65 5.60
C SER A 513 -11.43 -29.69 5.80
N LEU A 514 -11.93 -29.59 7.03
CA LEU A 514 -12.98 -28.65 7.44
C LEU A 514 -12.43 -27.36 8.07
N LEU A 515 -11.10 -27.21 8.20
CA LEU A 515 -10.51 -26.14 9.04
C LEU A 515 -10.18 -24.82 8.34
N SER A 516 -10.12 -24.77 7.00
CA SER A 516 -10.07 -23.48 6.30
C SER A 516 -11.48 -23.12 5.83
N PRO A 517 -12.12 -22.11 6.44
CA PRO A 517 -13.46 -21.73 6.03
C PRO A 517 -13.42 -21.21 4.59
N PRO A 518 -14.26 -21.74 3.68
CA PRO A 518 -14.20 -21.37 2.27
C PRO A 518 -14.50 -19.88 2.04
N ALA A 519 -15.19 -19.24 2.98
CA ALA A 519 -15.67 -17.90 2.80
C ALA A 519 -15.51 -17.02 4.05
N THR A 520 -15.25 -15.72 3.82
CA THR A 520 -15.17 -14.69 4.85
C THR A 520 -16.18 -13.58 4.59
N ILE A 521 -16.91 -13.18 5.62
CA ILE A 521 -17.76 -11.98 5.59
C ILE A 521 -16.90 -10.76 5.93
N VAL A 522 -17.13 -9.67 5.20
CA VAL A 522 -16.55 -8.36 5.46
C VAL A 522 -17.68 -7.41 5.79
N THR A 523 -17.54 -6.64 6.85
CA THR A 523 -18.56 -5.64 7.20
C THR A 523 -17.93 -4.42 7.89
N GLY A 524 -18.72 -3.36 8.01
CA GLY A 524 -18.27 -2.09 8.56
C GLY A 524 -19.34 -1.42 9.41
N TYR A 525 -18.95 -0.84 10.56
CA TYR A 525 -19.82 0.03 11.35
C TYR A 525 -19.09 1.22 11.94
N PHE A 526 -19.59 2.41 11.62
CA PHE A 526 -19.07 3.68 12.11
C PHE A 526 -20.24 4.44 12.71
N LYS A 527 -20.07 4.91 13.94
CA LYS A 527 -21.14 5.57 14.69
C LYS A 527 -21.35 7.00 14.19
N ILE A 528 -22.11 7.15 13.12
CA ILE A 528 -22.49 8.44 12.51
C ILE A 528 -24.01 8.65 12.46
N PRO A 529 -24.50 9.90 12.39
CA PRO A 529 -25.89 10.16 12.04
C PRO A 529 -26.24 9.51 10.69
N SER A 530 -27.36 8.81 10.64
CA SER A 530 -27.78 7.99 9.49
C SER A 530 -29.31 7.95 9.38
N LYS A 531 -29.84 7.20 8.41
CA LYS A 531 -31.28 7.01 8.15
C LYS A 531 -32.08 6.51 9.35
N HIS A 532 -31.43 5.79 10.27
CA HIS A 532 -32.07 5.24 11.46
C HIS A 532 -31.29 5.60 12.73
N PRO A 533 -31.98 5.72 13.88
CA PRO A 533 -31.31 5.95 15.16
C PRO A 533 -30.33 4.83 15.50
N HIS A 534 -29.24 5.17 16.21
CA HIS A 534 -28.23 4.20 16.64
C HIS A 534 -28.80 3.00 17.39
N ALA A 535 -29.76 3.20 18.29
CA ALA A 535 -30.40 2.11 19.03
C ALA A 535 -31.00 1.03 18.12
N LYS A 536 -31.42 1.41 16.91
CA LYS A 536 -31.94 0.46 15.91
C LYS A 536 -30.81 -0.30 15.22
N TYR A 537 -29.69 0.38 14.93
CA TYR A 537 -28.48 -0.27 14.43
C TYR A 537 -27.84 -1.19 15.46
N ASP A 538 -27.90 -0.87 16.76
CA ASP A 538 -27.42 -1.75 17.82
C ASP A 538 -28.13 -3.11 17.76
N GLN A 539 -29.46 -3.12 17.59
CA GLN A 539 -30.25 -4.35 17.41
C GLN A 539 -29.89 -5.13 16.13
N TRP A 540 -29.72 -4.44 15.00
CA TRP A 540 -29.35 -5.10 13.75
C TRP A 540 -27.92 -5.64 13.77
N MET A 541 -27.01 -4.91 14.41
CA MET A 541 -25.64 -5.32 14.64
C MET A 541 -25.58 -6.53 15.57
N GLU A 542 -26.40 -6.60 16.62
CA GLU A 542 -26.54 -7.80 17.45
C GLU A 542 -26.91 -9.04 16.61
N ASN A 543 -27.86 -8.91 15.69
CA ASN A 543 -28.25 -10.02 14.81
C ASN A 543 -27.12 -10.42 13.85
N MET A 544 -26.55 -9.46 13.11
CA MET A 544 -25.46 -9.70 12.16
C MET A 544 -24.25 -10.32 12.85
N LEU A 545 -23.85 -9.77 13.99
CA LEU A 545 -22.66 -10.22 14.71
C LEU A 545 -22.88 -11.55 15.43
N SER A 546 -24.11 -12.05 15.58
CA SER A 546 -24.37 -13.38 16.12
C SER A 546 -24.03 -14.54 15.17
N LEU A 547 -23.79 -14.27 13.87
CA LEU A 547 -23.45 -15.31 12.88
C LEU A 547 -22.11 -16.00 13.19
N HIS A 548 -21.97 -17.28 12.80
CA HIS A 548 -20.76 -18.09 13.02
C HIS A 548 -19.73 -18.02 11.88
N ASP A 549 -20.01 -17.33 10.78
CA ASP A 549 -19.06 -17.14 9.68
C ASP A 549 -17.77 -16.44 10.16
N PRO A 550 -16.62 -16.69 9.53
CA PRO A 550 -15.46 -15.84 9.72
C PRO A 550 -15.77 -14.41 9.30
N MET A 551 -15.36 -13.43 10.11
CA MET A 551 -15.63 -12.03 9.86
C MET A 551 -14.40 -11.16 9.98
N VAL A 552 -14.23 -10.25 9.03
CA VAL A 552 -13.40 -9.06 9.18
C VAL A 552 -14.31 -7.84 9.31
N ILE A 553 -14.16 -7.11 10.41
CA ILE A 553 -15.08 -6.03 10.80
C ILE A 553 -14.30 -4.73 10.94
N TYR A 554 -14.58 -3.78 10.05
CA TYR A 554 -14.05 -2.43 10.13
C TYR A 554 -14.93 -1.60 11.07
N ALA A 555 -14.36 -1.00 12.10
CA ALA A 555 -15.14 -0.26 13.08
C ALA A 555 -14.41 1.00 13.54
N SER A 556 -15.17 2.04 13.89
CA SER A 556 -14.60 3.17 14.60
C SER A 556 -13.97 2.71 15.92
N PRO A 557 -12.85 3.31 16.38
CA PRO A 557 -12.13 2.84 17.56
C PRO A 557 -13.00 2.68 18.82
N ASP A 558 -14.01 3.54 19.00
CA ASP A 558 -14.96 3.50 20.11
C ASP A 558 -15.92 2.28 20.05
N MET A 559 -16.11 1.68 18.88
CA MET A 559 -17.00 0.54 18.67
C MET A 559 -16.31 -0.81 18.81
N VAL A 560 -14.98 -0.88 18.82
CA VAL A 560 -14.20 -2.14 18.88
C VAL A 560 -14.61 -3.01 20.08
N THR A 561 -14.71 -2.43 21.28
CA THR A 561 -15.10 -3.16 22.49
C THR A 561 -16.50 -3.76 22.37
N THR A 562 -17.44 -3.00 21.78
CA THR A 562 -18.81 -3.45 21.57
C THR A 562 -18.85 -4.61 20.57
N VAL A 563 -18.16 -4.48 19.43
CA VAL A 563 -18.07 -5.54 18.41
C VAL A 563 -17.47 -6.81 18.99
N ASN A 564 -16.35 -6.71 19.72
CA ASN A 564 -15.71 -7.85 20.36
C ASN A 564 -16.63 -8.55 21.36
N LYS A 565 -17.40 -7.78 22.14
CA LYS A 565 -18.39 -8.34 23.06
C LYS A 565 -19.49 -9.11 22.31
N LEU A 566 -20.03 -8.51 21.25
CA LEU A 566 -21.10 -9.10 20.44
C LEU A 566 -20.64 -10.34 19.65
N ARG A 567 -19.35 -10.47 19.36
CA ARG A 567 -18.73 -11.65 18.71
C ARG A 567 -17.93 -12.55 19.65
N SER A 568 -18.14 -12.44 20.96
CA SER A 568 -17.39 -13.24 21.94
C SER A 568 -17.56 -14.75 21.77
N HIS A 569 -18.67 -15.21 21.17
CA HIS A 569 -18.93 -16.63 20.84
C HIS A 569 -18.15 -17.13 19.62
N ALA A 570 -17.52 -16.26 18.84
CA ALA A 570 -16.78 -16.58 17.61
C ALA A 570 -15.48 -15.75 17.51
N SER A 571 -14.82 -15.51 18.64
CA SER A 571 -13.65 -14.63 18.74
C SER A 571 -12.46 -15.10 17.88
N GLU A 572 -12.27 -16.40 17.76
CA GLU A 572 -11.24 -17.07 16.96
C GLU A 572 -11.50 -16.99 15.44
N ARG A 573 -12.71 -16.57 15.06
CA ARG A 573 -13.14 -16.36 13.67
C ARG A 573 -13.49 -14.91 13.40
N THR A 574 -12.93 -13.99 14.19
CA THR A 574 -13.23 -12.57 14.10
C THR A 574 -11.93 -11.76 14.12
N VAL A 575 -11.75 -10.91 13.10
CA VAL A 575 -10.73 -9.85 13.11
C VAL A 575 -11.47 -8.52 13.11
N VAL A 576 -11.23 -7.70 14.14
CA VAL A 576 -11.77 -6.34 14.22
C VAL A 576 -10.65 -5.35 13.88
N ILE A 577 -10.88 -4.52 12.87
CA ILE A 577 -9.93 -3.52 12.39
C ILE A 577 -10.43 -2.15 12.86
N PRO A 578 -9.80 -1.55 13.88
CA PRO A 578 -10.07 -0.16 14.23
C PRO A 578 -9.68 0.74 13.06
N MET A 579 -10.56 1.64 12.67
CA MET A 579 -10.35 2.54 11.55
C MET A 579 -11.07 3.86 11.81
N ASP A 580 -10.38 4.97 11.58
CA ASP A 580 -11.01 6.29 11.57
C ASP A 580 -11.63 6.57 10.20
N LEU A 581 -12.76 7.29 10.16
CA LEU A 581 -13.41 7.69 8.91
C LEU A 581 -12.46 8.49 8.01
N HIS A 582 -11.54 9.26 8.57
CA HIS A 582 -10.56 10.05 7.84
C HIS A 582 -9.48 9.20 7.15
N GLU A 583 -9.30 7.94 7.56
CA GLU A 583 -8.32 7.00 6.99
C GLU A 583 -8.88 6.20 5.79
N MET A 584 -10.18 6.31 5.52
CA MET A 584 -10.83 5.66 4.40
C MET A 584 -10.30 6.19 3.07
N ARG A 585 -10.26 5.33 2.06
CA ARG A 585 -9.95 5.72 0.68
C ARG A 585 -10.87 6.84 0.22
N MET A 586 -12.17 6.73 0.48
CA MET A 586 -13.14 7.75 0.09
C MET A 586 -12.90 9.11 0.75
N SER A 587 -12.43 9.12 1.99
CA SER A 587 -12.11 10.36 2.70
C SER A 587 -10.80 10.96 2.21
N THR A 588 -9.76 10.14 2.04
CA THR A 588 -8.43 10.57 1.60
C THR A 588 -8.40 11.00 0.12
N GLN A 589 -9.19 10.35 -0.75
CA GLN A 589 -9.17 10.62 -2.19
C GLN A 589 -9.94 11.89 -2.58
N TYR A 590 -11.07 12.18 -1.92
CA TYR A 590 -11.97 13.25 -2.35
C TYR A 590 -12.06 14.44 -1.38
N GLY A 591 -11.64 14.28 -0.12
CA GLY A 591 -11.74 15.32 0.90
C GLY A 591 -13.18 15.57 1.40
N ILE A 592 -13.29 16.31 2.51
CA ILE A 592 -14.58 16.57 3.17
C ILE A 592 -15.49 17.47 2.32
N GLU A 593 -14.95 18.54 1.75
CA GLU A 593 -15.71 19.52 0.94
C GLU A 593 -16.41 18.86 -0.25
N PHE A 594 -15.78 17.83 -0.85
CA PHE A 594 -16.40 17.04 -1.90
C PHE A 594 -17.66 16.33 -1.41
N TRP A 595 -17.59 15.64 -0.28
CA TRP A 595 -18.70 14.86 0.25
C TRP A 595 -19.84 15.75 0.76
N GLU A 596 -19.52 16.91 1.32
CA GLU A 596 -20.52 17.94 1.63
C GLU A 596 -21.26 18.38 0.37
N LYS A 597 -20.55 18.63 -0.73
CA LYS A 597 -21.18 18.95 -2.01
C LYS A 597 -22.01 17.79 -2.57
N GLN A 598 -21.56 16.54 -2.41
CA GLN A 598 -22.35 15.36 -2.78
C GLN A 598 -23.65 15.29 -1.98
N HIS A 599 -23.61 15.61 -0.68
CA HIS A 599 -24.81 15.69 0.17
C HIS A 599 -25.80 16.75 -0.29
N GLU A 600 -25.31 17.90 -0.77
CA GLU A 600 -26.18 18.92 -1.35
C GLU A 600 -26.88 18.46 -2.65
N MET A 601 -26.25 17.57 -3.42
CA MET A 601 -26.82 16.99 -4.64
C MET A 601 -27.83 15.87 -4.35
N ASP A 602 -27.82 15.28 -3.15
CA ASP A 602 -28.64 14.12 -2.83
C ASP A 602 -30.14 14.50 -2.71
N PRO A 603 -31.02 13.95 -3.58
CA PRO A 603 -32.45 14.18 -3.46
C PRO A 603 -33.05 13.61 -2.16
N GLU A 604 -32.35 12.69 -1.49
CA GLU A 604 -32.76 12.03 -0.24
C GLU A 604 -31.97 12.53 0.98
N LYS A 605 -31.28 13.68 0.90
CA LYS A 605 -30.40 14.20 1.97
C LYS A 605 -31.04 14.31 3.36
N GLU A 606 -32.35 14.57 3.42
CA GLU A 606 -33.09 14.64 4.69
C GLU A 606 -33.18 13.27 5.38
N THR A 607 -33.12 12.19 4.61
CA THR A 607 -33.02 10.81 5.10
C THR A 607 -31.56 10.43 5.36
N HIS A 608 -30.64 10.87 4.50
CA HIS A 608 -29.21 10.63 4.60
C HIS A 608 -28.52 11.73 5.40
N GLN A 609 -28.80 11.79 6.70
CA GLN A 609 -28.48 12.90 7.62
C GLN A 609 -27.02 13.39 7.63
N HIS A 610 -26.06 12.63 7.09
CA HIS A 610 -24.64 13.00 7.10
C HIS A 610 -23.90 12.46 5.87
N TYR A 611 -23.00 13.26 5.29
CA TYR A 611 -22.27 12.91 4.06
C TYR A 611 -21.35 11.68 4.20
N TYR A 612 -20.83 11.41 5.40
CA TYR A 612 -20.03 10.20 5.67
C TYR A 612 -20.74 8.89 5.30
N VAL A 613 -22.07 8.86 5.26
CA VAL A 613 -22.80 7.67 4.83
C VAL A 613 -22.42 7.27 3.39
N TYR A 614 -22.21 8.26 2.52
CA TYR A 614 -21.81 8.05 1.13
C TYR A 614 -20.38 7.54 1.01
N SER A 615 -19.47 8.09 1.83
CA SER A 615 -18.09 7.64 1.91
C SER A 615 -18.03 6.18 2.33
N ILE A 616 -18.77 5.80 3.38
CA ILE A 616 -18.84 4.42 3.88
C ILE A 616 -19.43 3.47 2.84
N TRP A 617 -20.50 3.86 2.14
CA TRP A 617 -21.10 3.03 1.09
C TRP A 617 -20.13 2.76 -0.06
N ASN A 618 -19.38 3.78 -0.49
CA ASN A 618 -18.37 3.63 -1.54
C ASN A 618 -17.05 3.00 -1.06
N GLU A 619 -16.84 2.80 0.24
CA GLU A 619 -15.64 2.17 0.81
C GLU A 619 -15.73 0.62 0.83
N LYS A 620 -16.92 0.04 0.64
CA LYS A 620 -17.16 -1.41 0.74
C LYS A 620 -16.18 -2.28 -0.05
N LEU A 621 -15.84 -1.87 -1.27
CA LEU A 621 -14.90 -2.62 -2.11
C LEU A 621 -13.47 -2.49 -1.62
N GLU A 622 -13.10 -1.34 -1.04
CA GLU A 622 -11.79 -1.17 -0.41
C GLU A 622 -11.66 -2.05 0.84
N PHE A 623 -12.72 -2.18 1.65
CA PHE A 623 -12.74 -3.14 2.76
C PHE A 623 -12.53 -4.58 2.28
N LEU A 624 -13.20 -4.97 1.19
CA LEU A 624 -12.98 -6.28 0.58
C LEU A 624 -11.55 -6.46 0.09
N ARG A 625 -11.00 -5.49 -0.66
CA ARG A 625 -9.61 -5.52 -1.16
C ARG A 625 -8.61 -5.72 -0.03
N ARG A 626 -8.69 -4.88 1.02
CA ARG A 626 -7.79 -4.98 2.18
C ARG A 626 -7.95 -6.34 2.88
N THR A 627 -9.17 -6.83 3.04
CA THR A 627 -9.43 -8.15 3.63
C THR A 627 -8.84 -9.29 2.81
N ILE A 628 -8.95 -9.21 1.48
CA ILE A 628 -8.35 -10.18 0.55
C ILE A 628 -6.82 -10.19 0.69
N GLU A 629 -6.18 -9.03 0.82
CA GLU A 629 -4.74 -8.94 0.97
C GLU A 629 -4.23 -9.52 2.29
N MET A 630 -4.97 -9.30 3.38
CA MET A 630 -4.63 -9.87 4.69
C MET A 630 -4.98 -11.36 4.79
N ASN A 631 -6.07 -11.77 4.14
CA ASN A 631 -6.69 -13.09 4.16
C ASN A 631 -6.52 -13.88 5.48
N PRO A 632 -6.97 -13.35 6.62
CA PRO A 632 -6.65 -13.92 7.94
C PRO A 632 -7.23 -15.33 8.15
N PHE A 633 -8.19 -15.74 7.34
CA PHE A 633 -8.87 -17.03 7.43
C PHE A 633 -8.62 -17.94 6.21
N GLN A 634 -7.68 -17.57 5.33
CA GLN A 634 -7.35 -18.33 4.11
C GLN A 634 -8.57 -18.67 3.25
N SER A 635 -9.55 -17.76 3.19
CA SER A 635 -10.74 -17.92 2.36
C SER A 635 -10.43 -17.63 0.89
N ASN A 636 -11.19 -18.25 -0.01
CA ASN A 636 -11.13 -17.96 -1.45
C ASN A 636 -12.35 -17.16 -1.93
N PHE A 637 -13.42 -17.09 -1.13
CA PHE A 637 -14.60 -16.28 -1.37
C PHE A 637 -14.78 -15.22 -0.28
N PHE A 638 -15.15 -14.02 -0.67
CA PHE A 638 -15.40 -12.92 0.26
C PHE A 638 -16.74 -12.26 -0.06
N ALA A 639 -17.44 -11.79 0.97
CA ALA A 639 -18.69 -11.05 0.80
C ALA A 639 -18.77 -9.85 1.74
N CYS A 640 -18.94 -8.65 1.18
CA CYS A 640 -19.32 -7.49 1.96
C CYS A 640 -20.82 -7.52 2.22
N VAL A 641 -21.19 -7.47 3.50
CA VAL A 641 -22.58 -7.46 3.96
C VAL A 641 -22.76 -6.24 4.86
N ASP A 642 -23.77 -5.40 4.60
CA ASP A 642 -24.05 -4.25 5.46
C ASP A 642 -24.30 -4.71 6.91
N ILE A 643 -23.76 -4.01 7.91
CA ILE A 643 -23.97 -4.39 9.32
C ILE A 643 -25.45 -4.35 9.74
N GLY A 644 -26.25 -3.53 9.05
CA GLY A 644 -27.70 -3.42 9.24
C GLY A 644 -28.52 -4.40 8.40
N TYR A 645 -27.91 -5.39 7.73
CA TYR A 645 -28.60 -6.29 6.79
C TYR A 645 -29.60 -7.22 7.50
N PHE A 646 -29.26 -7.69 8.71
CA PHE A 646 -30.08 -8.63 9.48
C PHE A 646 -31.06 -7.90 10.41
N ARG A 647 -32.29 -7.70 9.92
CA ARG A 647 -33.32 -6.90 10.60
C ARG A 647 -34.08 -7.64 11.70
N THR A 648 -33.97 -8.96 11.78
CA THR A 648 -34.69 -9.85 12.68
C THR A 648 -33.75 -10.90 13.27
N GLU A 649 -34.15 -11.54 14.38
CA GLU A 649 -33.37 -12.58 15.07
C GLU A 649 -33.43 -13.97 14.39
N GLU A 650 -34.17 -14.10 13.29
CA GLU A 650 -34.44 -15.36 12.59
C GLU A 650 -33.17 -16.14 12.21
N TYR A 651 -32.11 -15.38 11.94
CA TYR A 651 -30.83 -15.88 11.43
C TYR A 651 -29.74 -15.97 12.51
N ASN A 652 -30.07 -15.67 13.77
CA ASN A 652 -29.07 -15.61 14.82
C ASN A 652 -28.42 -16.97 15.07
N ASN A 653 -27.11 -16.97 15.34
CA ASN A 653 -26.31 -18.19 15.56
C ASN A 653 -26.32 -19.16 14.35
N ARG A 654 -26.40 -18.64 13.12
CA ARG A 654 -26.29 -19.43 11.88
C ARG A 654 -25.00 -19.09 11.13
N VAL A 655 -24.68 -19.90 10.12
CA VAL A 655 -23.66 -19.60 9.10
C VAL A 655 -24.40 -19.06 7.88
N MET A 656 -24.03 -17.90 7.37
CA MET A 656 -24.64 -17.27 6.20
C MET A 656 -24.08 -17.82 4.89
N LEU A 657 -22.76 -17.93 4.74
CA LEU A 657 -22.12 -18.26 3.46
C LEU A 657 -22.02 -19.77 3.25
N GLN A 658 -23.17 -20.46 3.25
CA GLN A 658 -23.25 -21.92 3.05
C GLN A 658 -23.33 -22.32 1.57
N ARG A 659 -23.87 -21.43 0.73
CA ARG A 659 -24.14 -21.69 -0.68
C ARG A 659 -23.54 -20.60 -1.56
N ILE A 660 -22.44 -20.93 -2.22
CA ILE A 660 -21.90 -20.14 -3.34
C ILE A 660 -22.46 -20.74 -4.64
N PRO A 661 -23.02 -19.96 -5.58
CA PRO A 661 -23.54 -20.50 -6.83
C PRO A 661 -22.44 -21.16 -7.63
N THR A 662 -22.63 -22.41 -8.08
CA THR A 662 -21.65 -23.12 -8.92
C THR A 662 -21.49 -22.52 -10.31
N THR A 663 -22.40 -21.64 -10.72
CA THR A 663 -22.34 -20.89 -11.98
C THR A 663 -21.46 -19.65 -11.89
N LEU A 664 -21.15 -19.17 -10.68
CA LEU A 664 -20.28 -18.02 -10.47
C LEU A 664 -18.84 -18.35 -10.89
N GLN A 665 -18.30 -17.61 -11.85
CA GLN A 665 -16.91 -17.77 -12.27
C GLN A 665 -15.95 -17.02 -11.34
N GLU A 666 -14.67 -17.42 -11.34
CA GLU A 666 -13.63 -16.80 -10.49
C GLU A 666 -13.43 -15.31 -10.78
N ASP A 667 -13.66 -14.87 -12.02
CA ASP A 667 -13.50 -13.48 -12.45
C ASP A 667 -14.80 -12.65 -12.35
N GLN A 668 -15.82 -13.17 -11.67
CA GLN A 668 -17.13 -12.55 -11.48
C GLN A 668 -17.39 -12.14 -10.03
N ILE A 669 -18.23 -11.12 -9.88
CA ILE A 669 -18.88 -10.82 -8.60
C ILE A 669 -20.32 -11.35 -8.56
N LEU A 670 -20.78 -11.66 -7.35
CA LEU A 670 -22.13 -12.02 -6.99
C LEU A 670 -22.85 -10.82 -6.37
N GLY A 671 -24.04 -10.52 -6.86
CA GLY A 671 -24.88 -9.44 -6.34
C GLY A 671 -26.36 -9.78 -6.34
N LEU A 672 -27.17 -8.91 -5.74
CA LEU A 672 -28.63 -9.00 -5.75
C LEU A 672 -29.20 -8.18 -6.91
N ASP A 673 -30.02 -8.79 -7.76
CA ASP A 673 -30.81 -8.10 -8.80
C ASP A 673 -32.06 -7.48 -8.17
N VAL A 674 -32.12 -6.15 -8.09
CA VAL A 674 -33.28 -5.42 -7.55
C VAL A 674 -34.13 -4.73 -8.61
N SER A 675 -33.93 -5.07 -9.89
CA SER A 675 -34.66 -4.47 -11.02
C SER A 675 -36.18 -4.64 -10.97
N GLY A 676 -36.66 -5.67 -10.26
CA GLY A 676 -38.09 -5.88 -10.03
C GLY A 676 -38.67 -5.06 -8.86
N ILE A 677 -37.85 -4.38 -8.08
CA ILE A 677 -38.24 -3.67 -6.84
C ILE A 677 -37.94 -2.17 -6.95
N SER A 678 -36.84 -1.83 -7.61
CA SER A 678 -36.29 -0.50 -7.76
C SER A 678 -35.96 -0.21 -9.23
N THR A 679 -35.79 1.07 -9.58
CA THR A 679 -35.25 1.46 -10.88
C THR A 679 -33.76 1.12 -11.03
N THR A 680 -33.09 0.78 -9.92
CA THR A 680 -31.72 0.28 -9.90
C THR A 680 -31.69 -1.22 -10.21
N LEU A 681 -30.65 -1.67 -10.91
CA LEU A 681 -30.49 -3.09 -11.23
C LEU A 681 -29.86 -3.88 -10.08
N MET A 682 -29.04 -3.25 -9.22
CA MET A 682 -28.23 -3.95 -8.23
C MET A 682 -28.46 -3.42 -6.81
N GLY A 683 -28.66 -4.34 -5.86
CA GLY A 683 -28.75 -4.03 -4.44
C GLY A 683 -27.37 -3.78 -3.82
N GLY A 684 -27.25 -2.77 -2.96
CA GLY A 684 -25.98 -2.39 -2.34
C GLY A 684 -25.65 -3.12 -1.03
N GLY A 685 -26.62 -3.81 -0.43
CA GLY A 685 -26.44 -4.41 0.91
C GLY A 685 -25.63 -5.71 0.95
N PHE A 686 -25.42 -6.34 -0.21
CA PHE A 686 -24.61 -7.54 -0.37
C PHE A 686 -23.82 -7.47 -1.68
N ILE A 687 -22.52 -7.74 -1.60
CA ILE A 687 -21.65 -7.99 -2.76
C ILE A 687 -20.62 -9.04 -2.36
N GLY A 688 -20.44 -10.08 -3.17
CA GLY A 688 -19.44 -11.12 -2.91
C GLY A 688 -18.78 -11.63 -4.16
N GLY A 689 -17.79 -12.50 -4.04
CA GLY A 689 -17.09 -13.06 -5.19
C GLY A 689 -15.81 -13.78 -4.78
N TYR A 690 -15.17 -14.39 -5.76
CA TYR A 690 -13.80 -14.87 -5.61
C TYR A 690 -12.81 -13.70 -5.71
N VAL A 691 -11.58 -13.95 -5.26
CA VAL A 691 -10.50 -12.94 -5.21
C VAL A 691 -10.36 -12.17 -6.53
N ASP A 692 -10.23 -12.87 -7.65
CA ASP A 692 -10.00 -12.26 -8.95
C ASP A 692 -11.18 -11.36 -9.41
N GLY A 693 -12.40 -11.86 -9.27
CA GLY A 693 -13.62 -11.11 -9.60
C GLY A 693 -13.76 -9.84 -8.75
N LEU A 694 -13.50 -9.93 -7.45
CA LEU A 694 -13.58 -8.79 -6.53
C LEU A 694 -12.50 -7.74 -6.80
N LEU A 695 -11.24 -8.13 -7.02
CA LEU A 695 -10.14 -7.20 -7.32
C LEU A 695 -10.33 -6.51 -8.67
N ARG A 696 -10.85 -7.25 -9.67
CA ARG A 696 -11.23 -6.68 -10.96
C ARG A 696 -12.39 -5.70 -10.83
N PHE A 697 -13.44 -6.06 -10.10
CA PHE A 697 -14.59 -5.18 -9.88
C PHE A 697 -14.21 -3.93 -9.08
N HIS A 698 -13.36 -4.05 -8.06
CA HIS A 698 -12.77 -2.94 -7.31
C HIS A 698 -12.11 -1.91 -8.24
N SER A 699 -11.21 -2.37 -9.11
CA SER A 699 -10.47 -1.51 -10.02
C SER A 699 -11.40 -0.76 -10.98
N ILE A 700 -12.38 -1.47 -11.55
CA ILE A 700 -13.38 -0.89 -12.47
C ILE A 700 -14.28 0.12 -11.75
N PHE A 701 -14.78 -0.24 -10.56
CA PHE A 701 -15.68 0.61 -9.79
C PHE A 701 -15.05 1.95 -9.43
N TYR A 702 -13.82 1.95 -8.90
CA TYR A 702 -13.17 3.21 -8.53
C TYR A 702 -12.78 4.06 -9.74
N ALA A 703 -12.43 3.44 -10.88
CA ALA A 703 -12.24 4.17 -12.13
C ALA A 703 -13.54 4.84 -12.60
N ILE A 704 -14.68 4.15 -12.45
CA ILE A 704 -16.00 4.71 -12.76
C ILE A 704 -16.34 5.87 -11.81
N LEU A 705 -16.13 5.73 -10.50
CA LEU A 705 -16.39 6.81 -9.55
C LEU A 705 -15.56 8.06 -9.90
N GLU A 706 -14.26 7.88 -10.15
CA GLU A 706 -13.36 8.99 -10.49
C GLU A 706 -13.79 9.71 -11.78
N ALA A 707 -14.13 8.95 -12.83
CA ALA A 707 -14.62 9.50 -14.10
C ALA A 707 -15.97 10.23 -13.96
N ASN A 708 -16.73 9.96 -12.90
CA ASN A 708 -18.06 10.52 -12.68
C ASN A 708 -18.14 11.38 -11.41
N LYS A 709 -17.02 11.78 -10.80
CA LYS A 709 -16.98 12.56 -9.55
C LYS A 709 -17.72 13.90 -9.59
N HIS A 710 -18.02 14.42 -10.79
CA HIS A 710 -18.82 15.64 -10.96
C HIS A 710 -20.33 15.40 -10.93
N GLN A 711 -20.78 14.14 -10.91
CA GLN A 711 -22.17 13.72 -10.71
C GLN A 711 -22.39 13.35 -9.23
N PHE A 712 -23.64 13.07 -8.86
CA PHE A 712 -23.94 12.54 -7.54
C PHE A 712 -23.47 11.09 -7.43
N ILE A 713 -22.32 10.87 -6.80
CA ILE A 713 -21.74 9.55 -6.55
C ILE A 713 -22.06 8.98 -5.17
N GLY A 714 -22.97 9.61 -4.44
CA GLY A 714 -23.23 9.24 -3.05
C GLY A 714 -23.93 7.89 -2.86
N LYS A 715 -24.51 7.32 -3.91
CA LYS A 715 -25.27 6.05 -3.87
C LYS A 715 -24.53 4.95 -4.64
N ASP A 716 -23.89 4.05 -3.91
CA ASP A 716 -23.09 2.92 -4.43
C ASP A 716 -23.84 2.05 -5.47
N GLN A 717 -25.14 1.80 -5.26
CA GLN A 717 -26.00 0.97 -6.12
C GLN A 717 -25.98 1.37 -7.60
N ASP A 718 -26.04 2.67 -7.88
CA ASP A 718 -26.10 3.19 -9.25
C ASP A 718 -24.76 2.94 -9.97
N TRP A 719 -23.65 3.00 -9.22
CA TRP A 719 -22.30 2.82 -9.74
C TRP A 719 -21.90 1.35 -9.83
N PHE A 720 -22.40 0.49 -8.94
CA PHE A 720 -22.31 -0.96 -9.11
C PHE A 720 -23.04 -1.41 -10.37
N GLN A 721 -24.26 -0.91 -10.60
CA GLN A 721 -24.98 -1.16 -11.84
C GLN A 721 -24.20 -0.68 -13.06
N LYS A 722 -23.63 0.52 -13.02
CA LYS A 722 -22.82 1.05 -14.11
C LYS A 722 -21.61 0.15 -14.41
N ALA A 723 -20.88 -0.28 -13.38
CA ALA A 723 -19.76 -1.21 -13.51
C ALA A 723 -20.19 -2.53 -14.19
N CYS A 724 -21.29 -3.14 -13.75
CA CYS A 724 -21.79 -4.39 -14.33
C CYS A 724 -22.29 -4.23 -15.77
N THR A 725 -22.95 -3.11 -16.10
CA THR A 725 -23.55 -2.89 -17.42
C THR A 725 -22.50 -2.53 -18.48
N GLU A 726 -21.47 -1.76 -18.10
CA GLU A 726 -20.35 -1.42 -18.99
C GLU A 726 -19.36 -2.57 -19.18
N ASN A 727 -19.33 -3.55 -18.26
CA ASN A 727 -18.42 -4.68 -18.28
C ASN A 727 -19.19 -6.01 -18.30
N LYS A 728 -19.70 -6.38 -19.49
CA LYS A 728 -20.49 -7.61 -19.67
C LYS A 728 -19.75 -8.85 -19.17
N GLY A 729 -20.46 -9.66 -18.40
CA GLY A 729 -19.92 -10.89 -17.83
C GLY A 729 -19.19 -10.69 -16.51
N LEU A 730 -19.00 -9.47 -16.02
CA LEU A 730 -18.36 -9.20 -14.72
C LEU A 730 -19.24 -9.56 -13.52
N CYS A 731 -20.56 -9.55 -13.69
CA CYS A 731 -21.51 -9.72 -12.59
C CYS A 731 -22.46 -10.89 -12.83
N SER A 732 -22.65 -11.71 -11.79
CA SER A 732 -23.69 -12.72 -11.66
C SER A 732 -24.70 -12.20 -10.64
N LEU A 733 -25.93 -11.93 -11.08
CA LEU A 733 -26.95 -11.32 -10.23
C LEU A 733 -28.06 -12.33 -9.91
N ILE A 734 -28.41 -12.42 -8.62
CA ILE A 734 -29.47 -13.30 -8.12
C ILE A 734 -30.77 -12.51 -8.01
N LYS A 735 -31.84 -13.01 -8.62
CA LYS A 735 -33.17 -12.41 -8.50
C LYS A 735 -33.82 -12.84 -7.19
N PRO A 736 -34.40 -11.89 -6.43
CA PRO A 736 -35.08 -12.21 -5.19
C PRO A 736 -36.38 -12.96 -5.44
N ASP A 737 -36.59 -14.01 -4.68
CA ASP A 737 -37.90 -14.63 -4.52
C ASP A 737 -38.71 -13.84 -3.48
N ARG A 738 -39.88 -13.37 -3.91
CA ARG A 738 -40.76 -12.51 -3.10
C ARG A 738 -41.49 -13.26 -2.00
N ASP A 739 -41.47 -14.59 -2.03
CA ASP A 739 -42.16 -15.43 -1.04
C ASP A 739 -41.34 -15.61 0.26
N HIS A 740 -40.09 -15.13 0.29
CA HIS A 740 -39.14 -15.39 1.38
C HIS A 740 -38.64 -14.10 2.06
N GLY A 741 -39.57 -13.23 2.44
CA GLY A 741 -39.28 -12.03 3.24
C GLY A 741 -39.10 -10.76 2.41
N ASP A 742 -38.38 -9.78 2.98
CA ASP A 742 -38.12 -8.51 2.30
C ASP A 742 -37.11 -8.74 1.16
N PRO A 743 -37.49 -8.46 -0.10
CA PRO A 743 -36.64 -8.70 -1.27
C PRO A 743 -35.29 -7.96 -1.22
N TRP A 744 -35.14 -6.87 -0.46
CA TRP A 744 -33.86 -6.18 -0.30
C TRP A 744 -32.82 -6.96 0.51
N PHE A 745 -33.27 -7.91 1.35
CA PHE A 745 -32.42 -8.72 2.23
C PHE A 745 -32.34 -10.19 1.78
N PHE A 746 -32.77 -10.50 0.55
CA PHE A 746 -32.92 -11.86 0.05
C PHE A 746 -31.62 -12.67 -0.02
N MET A 747 -30.44 -12.02 -0.07
CA MET A 747 -29.17 -12.76 -0.10
C MET A 747 -28.93 -13.55 1.19
N ALA A 748 -29.51 -13.15 2.33
CA ALA A 748 -29.40 -13.91 3.57
C ALA A 748 -30.01 -15.32 3.45
N PRO A 749 -31.32 -15.50 3.18
CA PRO A 749 -31.88 -16.83 3.03
C PRO A 749 -31.33 -17.60 1.82
N TYR A 750 -30.92 -16.91 0.75
CA TYR A 750 -30.29 -17.54 -0.41
C TYR A 750 -28.94 -18.18 -0.08
N MET A 751 -28.02 -17.41 0.51
CA MET A 751 -26.67 -17.89 0.84
C MET A 751 -26.71 -18.96 1.94
N MET A 752 -27.72 -18.93 2.81
CA MET A 752 -27.97 -19.99 3.81
C MET A 752 -28.59 -21.26 3.21
N GLY A 753 -28.90 -21.30 1.91
CA GLY A 753 -29.52 -22.44 1.26
C GLY A 753 -30.99 -22.68 1.65
N ILE A 754 -31.64 -21.70 2.29
CA ILE A 754 -33.06 -21.77 2.66
C ILE A 754 -33.92 -21.70 1.40
N THR A 755 -33.52 -20.87 0.44
CA THR A 755 -34.21 -20.70 -0.84
C THR A 755 -33.41 -21.28 -2.00
N LYS A 756 -34.11 -21.64 -3.07
CA LYS A 756 -33.51 -21.92 -4.37
C LYS A 756 -33.86 -20.74 -5.27
N SER A 757 -32.84 -20.04 -5.78
CA SER A 757 -33.09 -19.17 -6.94
C SER A 757 -33.29 -20.08 -8.15
N GLU A 758 -34.32 -19.80 -8.95
CA GLU A 758 -34.49 -20.39 -10.28
C GLU A 758 -33.43 -19.91 -11.27
#